data_AF-A0A1V5TY49-F1
#
_entry.id   AF-A0A1V5TY49-F1
#
_cell.length_a   1.000
_cell.length_b   1.000
_cell.length_c   1.000
_cell.angle_alpha   90.00
_cell.angle_beta   90.00
_cell.angle_gamma   90.00
#
_symmetry.space_group_name_H-M   'P 1'
#
loop_
_entity.id
_entity.type
_entity.pdbx_description
1 polymer ?
#
loop_
_entity_poly.entity_id
_entity_poly.type
_entity_poly.pdbx_seq_one_letter_code
_entity_poly.pdbx_strand_id
1 'polypeptide(L)'
;MKRACAIALTLALLLTLPPAHAAAAAADISVVRVRLTTNNATSIVMSVTGEYFINENGRSFSGGSLTLRAANGVITATHSTEGELFSGKTFSIKRVKMDPSAGSMYFNSRRYLGHFNVKLLSTGYIQIVNEVPLAHYLYGVVAYEMNDSYPIEALKAQAIAAKSYVLVAVLASPNAEYHIGDTSSDQVYKGYNSAYANVVNAVNSTIDKVLTVNGNILCAYYSASNGGETNLVTYAWPTKNASNAGYAISIDSYDIANSASLCETVALPINSAGSISQAMYNLLLAKAYAALGAQPTGISLIKAAEVHTPKLAGTTRNMTLVSVVMDVTTADATYADVSVTFNATDLYAYGAVTNASLRCYWGEYSSDGTRYYIYHTRWGHGVGLSQRGAQQRASVGYGHADILAFYYPGATLASVTVPVVADPVKPSTVKDMIPVGTGKTTAQVNLRTGAGTGYTSLGMLAKNAALTVYESKDGWYHVCVDGTNTEGWVYASYVKFQALASPSPTPTPTPTNPSGSPAPTPVAYGICTGEGVNFRKGPGTNHDAIKKLARNTQLSIFSTSSVWYYALCEGDYGYISASYVKLTDGPSPSPTGGAAPSPTSTGGGWPPLTDGATPSPGASGSPSPTPAGGNTRIVDTGIVTTDGVNIRKGPDVSYNSLKKLAKNTGVIVLDRSGKWCHVYAGELEGYVHEDYIKITGTAIVTAGGSGGAQQPANDYGEGKATGSVYMRVGPGTSYLQIKTLAKGASLRLYEIRDGWYRARLADGTEGWVSSKYVSVTVALPAEQTETPNTNPGGQAIGTGLTNTTVNFREGPGTSGKVITQFKKGVSVTLYALKDGWYEVEYGGQRGYLYAKYVTVAAQPTGGGGAGGVTPEGAGGTVSGGLTLASGASTAKVNFRTKASTGSGSAVIDTFAANTKFQVLGECGEWYYILYNGKTGFVNKAYAKVTASGTAGIQTVGDTLTLIVTSTSAEVNLRQGRGTDAAKIKTLANKASVTVYLILDGWCLALADGVYGWVIDDYIKLS
;
A
#
# COMPACT_ATOMS: atom_id res chain seq x y z
N MET A 1 54.62 -45.62 4.67
CA MET A 1 53.31 -45.20 4.14
C MET A 1 52.67 -44.08 4.98
N LYS A 2 53.35 -42.96 5.24
CA LYS A 2 52.76 -41.81 5.98
C LYS A 2 53.14 -40.42 5.43
N ARG A 3 53.81 -40.36 4.26
CA ARG A 3 54.20 -39.09 3.60
C ARG A 3 53.54 -38.85 2.24
N ALA A 4 52.77 -39.81 1.72
CA ALA A 4 52.00 -39.65 0.48
C ALA A 4 50.56 -39.12 0.72
N CYS A 5 50.00 -39.27 1.94
CA CYS A 5 48.67 -38.75 2.27
C CYS A 5 48.64 -37.26 2.63
N ALA A 6 49.78 -36.63 2.93
CA ALA A 6 49.83 -35.23 3.35
C ALA A 6 49.84 -34.24 2.17
N ILE A 7 50.29 -34.65 0.98
CA ILE A 7 50.35 -33.78 -0.22
C ILE A 7 49.04 -33.87 -1.02
N ALA A 8 48.29 -34.97 -0.91
CA ALA A 8 46.95 -35.09 -1.50
C ALA A 8 45.89 -34.29 -0.71
N LEU A 9 46.12 -34.00 0.58
CA LEU A 9 45.17 -33.25 1.41
C LEU A 9 45.33 -31.72 1.30
N THR A 10 46.50 -31.22 0.92
CA THR A 10 46.72 -29.77 0.71
C THR A 10 46.34 -29.29 -0.69
N LEU A 11 46.32 -30.17 -1.70
CA LEU A 11 45.83 -29.81 -3.04
C LEU A 11 44.30 -29.98 -3.19
N ALA A 12 43.66 -30.76 -2.31
CA ALA A 12 42.20 -30.90 -2.26
C ALA A 12 41.48 -29.79 -1.45
N LEU A 13 42.22 -29.00 -0.64
CA LEU A 13 41.66 -27.91 0.16
C LEU A 13 41.80 -26.51 -0.48
N LEU A 14 42.39 -26.42 -1.69
CA LEU A 14 42.57 -25.17 -2.45
C LEU A 14 41.70 -25.07 -3.71
N LEU A 15 40.77 -26.02 -3.91
CA LEU A 15 39.90 -26.09 -5.10
C LEU A 15 38.39 -26.05 -4.79
N THR A 16 37.99 -25.66 -3.57
CA THR A 16 36.57 -25.51 -3.18
C THR A 16 36.26 -24.23 -2.42
N LEU A 17 36.97 -23.14 -2.72
CA LEU A 17 36.34 -21.83 -2.52
C LEU A 17 35.38 -21.64 -3.70
N PRO A 18 34.04 -21.60 -3.48
CA PRO A 18 33.16 -21.10 -4.53
C PRO A 18 33.71 -19.74 -4.94
N PRO A 19 33.69 -19.38 -6.24
CA PRO A 19 34.00 -18.02 -6.64
C PRO A 19 33.23 -17.11 -5.69
N ALA A 20 33.92 -16.17 -5.04
CA ALA A 20 33.25 -15.13 -4.29
C ALA A 20 32.16 -14.65 -5.25
N HIS A 21 30.91 -14.95 -4.91
CA HIS A 21 29.80 -14.45 -5.68
C HIS A 21 29.99 -12.95 -5.56
N ALA A 22 30.47 -12.30 -6.63
CA ALA A 22 30.19 -10.91 -6.83
C ALA A 22 28.69 -10.85 -6.59
N ALA A 23 28.28 -10.25 -5.46
CA ALA A 23 26.87 -10.14 -5.11
C ALA A 23 26.22 -9.63 -6.39
N ALA A 24 25.41 -10.47 -7.03
CA ALA A 24 24.78 -10.11 -8.28
C ALA A 24 24.08 -8.80 -7.98
N ALA A 25 24.49 -7.72 -8.66
CA ALA A 25 23.88 -6.41 -8.45
C ALA A 25 22.37 -6.64 -8.47
N ALA A 26 21.69 -6.31 -7.37
CA ALA A 26 20.25 -6.54 -7.26
C ALA A 26 19.61 -5.95 -8.52
N ALA A 27 18.91 -6.78 -9.28
CA ALA A 27 18.40 -6.39 -10.59
C ALA A 27 17.55 -5.13 -10.45
N ASP A 28 17.84 -4.12 -11.28
CA ASP A 28 17.17 -2.82 -11.21
C ASP A 28 15.71 -2.94 -11.66
N ILE A 29 14.79 -2.77 -10.70
CA ILE A 29 13.34 -2.80 -10.92
C ILE A 29 12.74 -1.39 -11.00
N SER A 30 13.56 -0.34 -11.00
CA SER A 30 13.09 1.05 -10.98
C SER A 30 12.44 1.48 -12.30
N VAL A 31 12.80 0.84 -13.41
CA VAL A 31 12.36 1.21 -14.76
C VAL A 31 11.75 0.04 -15.54
N VAL A 32 10.76 0.36 -16.36
CA VAL A 32 10.15 -0.53 -17.35
C VAL A 32 10.42 0.03 -18.73
N ARG A 33 10.88 -0.81 -19.66
CA ARG A 33 11.06 -0.46 -21.07
C ARG A 33 9.92 -1.05 -21.89
N VAL A 34 9.05 -0.19 -22.42
CA VAL A 34 7.85 -0.58 -23.16
C VAL A 34 8.01 -0.27 -24.63
N ARG A 35 7.91 -1.27 -25.50
CA ARG A 35 7.89 -1.04 -26.96
C ARG A 35 6.52 -0.47 -27.35
N LEU A 36 6.49 0.76 -27.82
CA LEU A 36 5.27 1.42 -28.24
C LEU A 36 4.87 0.99 -29.66
N THR A 37 3.58 0.84 -29.90
CA THR A 37 3.05 0.53 -31.23
C THR A 37 3.21 1.74 -32.17
N THR A 38 4.01 1.57 -33.23
CA THR A 38 4.27 2.60 -34.25
C THR A 38 3.60 2.32 -35.60
N ASN A 39 2.89 1.20 -35.75
CA ASN A 39 2.21 0.80 -36.99
C ASN A 39 3.12 0.84 -38.23
N ASN A 40 4.37 0.37 -38.11
CA ASN A 40 5.35 0.36 -39.19
C ASN A 40 5.61 1.76 -39.80
N ALA A 41 5.50 2.82 -38.98
CA ALA A 41 5.69 4.19 -39.45
C ALA A 41 7.15 4.49 -39.84
N THR A 42 7.32 5.21 -40.95
CA THR A 42 8.58 5.85 -41.36
C THR A 42 8.64 7.32 -40.96
N SER A 43 7.53 7.89 -40.46
CA SER A 43 7.45 9.26 -39.96
C SER A 43 6.52 9.31 -38.74
N ILE A 44 6.99 9.90 -37.65
CA ILE A 44 6.25 10.03 -36.39
C ILE A 44 6.30 11.48 -35.94
N VAL A 45 5.16 12.05 -35.57
CA VAL A 45 5.08 13.39 -34.98
C VAL A 45 4.61 13.25 -33.54
N MET A 46 5.31 13.93 -32.63
CA MET A 46 4.98 13.94 -31.21
C MET A 46 4.85 15.38 -30.71
N SER A 47 3.76 15.70 -30.01
CA SER A 47 3.62 17.02 -29.38
C SER A 47 4.34 17.01 -28.03
N VAL A 48 5.08 18.07 -27.72
CA VAL A 48 5.93 18.13 -26.53
C VAL A 48 5.34 19.15 -25.57
N THR A 49 5.14 18.74 -24.32
CA THR A 49 4.68 19.63 -23.23
C THR A 49 5.64 19.69 -22.05
N GLY A 50 6.65 18.81 -22.01
CA GLY A 50 7.72 18.82 -21.01
C GLY A 50 9.04 19.30 -21.61
N GLU A 51 10.07 19.32 -20.76
CA GLU A 51 11.44 19.59 -21.19
C GLU A 51 12.20 18.29 -21.45
N TYR A 52 12.85 18.22 -22.61
CA TYR A 52 13.58 17.05 -23.07
C TYR A 52 14.94 17.45 -23.63
N PHE A 53 15.85 16.49 -23.76
CA PHE A 53 17.08 16.64 -24.51
C PHE A 53 17.45 15.36 -25.25
N ILE A 54 18.20 15.50 -26.34
CA ILE A 54 18.84 14.37 -27.02
C ILE A 54 20.08 13.97 -26.24
N ASN A 55 20.13 12.72 -25.77
CA ASN A 55 21.20 12.22 -24.91
C ASN A 55 22.57 12.19 -25.61
N GLU A 56 22.59 12.08 -26.93
CA GLU A 56 23.80 11.92 -27.72
C GLU A 56 24.55 13.24 -27.94
N ASN A 57 23.87 14.39 -27.82
CA ASN A 57 24.48 15.71 -28.05
C ASN A 57 24.04 16.79 -27.05
N GLY A 58 23.22 16.45 -26.06
CA GLY A 58 22.73 17.38 -25.05
C GLY A 58 21.77 18.45 -25.59
N ARG A 59 21.31 18.42 -26.84
CA ARG A 59 20.42 19.46 -27.35
C ARG A 59 19.05 19.37 -26.69
N SER A 60 18.68 20.42 -25.96
CA SER A 60 17.39 20.55 -25.28
C SER A 60 16.31 21.09 -26.20
N PHE A 61 15.07 20.72 -25.90
CA PHE A 61 13.88 21.23 -26.55
C PHE A 61 12.68 21.12 -25.61
N SER A 62 11.71 22.02 -25.77
CA SER A 62 10.48 22.06 -24.98
C SER A 62 9.35 22.70 -25.79
N GLY A 63 8.10 22.36 -25.48
CA GLY A 63 6.95 22.84 -26.25
C GLY A 63 6.94 22.34 -27.70
N GLY A 64 5.98 22.78 -28.52
CA GLY A 64 5.99 22.50 -29.97
C GLY A 64 5.81 21.02 -30.35
N SER A 65 6.37 20.64 -31.51
CA SER A 65 6.32 19.27 -32.02
C SER A 65 7.70 18.75 -32.43
N LEU A 66 7.94 17.47 -32.13
CA LEU A 66 9.09 16.70 -32.57
C LEU A 66 8.67 15.76 -33.70
N THR A 67 9.29 15.90 -34.86
CA THR A 67 9.09 15.02 -36.02
C THR A 67 10.29 14.09 -36.16
N LEU A 68 10.04 12.79 -36.12
CA LEU A 68 11.02 11.75 -36.43
C LEU A 68 10.75 11.24 -37.84
N ARG A 69 11.74 11.32 -38.74
CA ARG A 69 11.59 10.86 -40.13
C ARG A 69 12.73 9.92 -40.52
N ALA A 70 12.37 8.71 -40.91
CA ALA A 70 13.29 7.71 -41.45
C ALA A 70 13.43 7.90 -42.97
N ALA A 71 14.64 8.19 -43.43
CA ALA A 71 14.98 8.30 -44.84
C ALA A 71 16.48 8.02 -45.04
N ASN A 72 16.87 7.48 -46.19
CA ASN A 72 18.27 7.28 -46.57
C ASN A 72 19.11 6.51 -45.52
N GLY A 73 18.49 5.57 -44.80
CA GLY A 73 19.18 4.73 -43.82
C GLY A 73 19.48 5.40 -42.47
N VAL A 74 18.89 6.58 -42.19
CA VAL A 74 18.97 7.29 -40.91
C VAL A 74 17.60 7.81 -40.47
N ILE A 75 17.45 8.17 -39.20
CA ILE A 75 16.33 8.92 -38.64
C ILE A 75 16.80 10.35 -38.39
N THR A 76 16.07 11.32 -38.91
CA THR A 76 16.22 12.74 -38.57
C THR A 76 15.15 13.13 -37.55
N ALA A 77 15.58 13.74 -36.45
CA ALA A 77 14.72 14.32 -35.42
C ALA A 77 14.68 15.84 -35.58
N THR A 78 13.53 16.40 -35.91
CA THR A 78 13.35 17.84 -36.17
C THR A 78 12.31 18.41 -35.23
N HIS A 79 12.67 19.45 -34.49
CA HIS A 79 11.75 20.21 -33.65
C HIS A 79 11.16 21.40 -34.42
N SER A 80 9.90 21.74 -34.15
CA SER A 80 9.19 22.83 -34.84
C SER A 80 9.85 24.20 -34.69
N THR A 81 10.56 24.46 -33.59
CA THR A 81 11.27 25.74 -33.34
C THR A 81 12.79 25.62 -33.40
N GLU A 82 13.37 24.48 -33.00
CA GLU A 82 14.83 24.31 -32.88
C GLU A 82 15.47 23.74 -34.16
N GLY A 83 14.65 23.42 -35.17
CA GLY A 83 15.10 22.77 -36.39
C GLY A 83 15.56 21.33 -36.16
N GLU A 84 16.46 20.84 -37.01
CA GLU A 84 17.04 19.50 -36.84
C GLU A 84 17.84 19.43 -35.54
N LEU A 85 17.48 18.48 -34.66
CA LEU A 85 18.13 18.23 -33.37
C LEU A 85 19.16 17.10 -33.45
N PHE A 86 18.92 16.09 -34.29
CA PHE A 86 19.76 14.90 -34.43
C PHE A 86 19.51 14.16 -35.74
N SER A 87 20.53 13.48 -36.26
CA SER A 87 20.45 12.56 -37.39
C SER A 87 21.31 11.31 -37.15
N GLY A 88 20.70 10.12 -37.20
CA GLY A 88 21.40 8.86 -36.96
C GLY A 88 20.47 7.64 -36.92
N LYS A 89 21.01 6.44 -36.71
CA LYS A 89 20.22 5.19 -36.70
C LYS A 89 19.55 4.88 -35.35
N THR A 90 20.14 5.37 -34.26
CA THR A 90 19.64 5.16 -32.90
C THR A 90 20.00 6.36 -32.05
N PHE A 91 19.10 6.78 -31.16
CA PHE A 91 19.34 7.86 -30.22
C PHE A 91 18.32 7.83 -29.07
N SER A 92 18.57 8.58 -28.01
CA SER A 92 17.76 8.59 -26.80
C SER A 92 17.28 10.00 -26.49
N ILE A 93 15.99 10.14 -26.25
CA ILE A 93 15.36 11.38 -25.79
C ILE A 93 15.15 11.25 -24.29
N LYS A 94 15.85 12.06 -23.50
CA LYS A 94 15.77 12.06 -22.04
C LYS A 94 14.89 13.22 -21.58
N ARG A 95 14.03 12.94 -20.59
CA ARG A 95 13.14 13.91 -19.97
C ARG A 95 13.90 14.56 -18.82
N VAL A 96 13.97 15.88 -18.78
CA VAL A 96 14.82 16.62 -17.83
C VAL A 96 14.44 16.33 -16.38
N LYS A 97 13.13 16.29 -16.09
CA LYS A 97 12.58 16.01 -14.76
C LYS A 97 11.75 14.75 -14.78
N MET A 98 11.93 13.86 -13.80
CA MET A 98 11.14 12.63 -13.70
C MET A 98 9.79 12.84 -13.02
N ASP A 99 9.57 13.95 -12.31
CA ASP A 99 8.26 14.32 -11.71
C ASP A 99 7.11 14.25 -12.74
N PRO A 100 5.99 13.55 -12.49
CA PRO A 100 4.86 13.46 -13.43
C PRO A 100 4.28 14.78 -13.92
N SER A 101 4.39 15.85 -13.13
CA SER A 101 3.88 17.19 -13.45
C SER A 101 4.74 17.96 -14.46
N ALA A 102 6.00 17.56 -14.67
CA ALA A 102 6.97 18.24 -15.57
C ALA A 102 6.71 18.04 -17.08
N GLY A 103 5.45 17.85 -17.48
CA GLY A 103 5.02 17.70 -18.87
C GLY A 103 5.32 16.34 -19.50
N SER A 104 4.83 16.08 -20.70
CA SER A 104 4.91 14.76 -21.34
C SER A 104 5.12 14.87 -22.85
N MET A 105 5.42 13.74 -23.48
CA MET A 105 5.40 13.60 -24.93
C MET A 105 4.07 12.97 -25.35
N TYR A 106 3.37 13.60 -26.30
CA TYR A 106 2.07 13.14 -26.78
C TYR A 106 2.22 12.45 -28.13
N PHE A 107 1.80 11.19 -28.19
CA PHE A 107 1.93 10.32 -29.36
C PHE A 107 0.76 9.34 -29.39
N ASN A 108 0.17 9.08 -30.57
CA ASN A 108 -0.95 8.15 -30.75
C ASN A 108 -2.11 8.38 -29.75
N SER A 109 -2.50 9.64 -29.59
CA SER A 109 -3.55 10.09 -28.68
C SER A 109 -3.31 9.79 -27.19
N ARG A 110 -2.04 9.63 -26.80
CA ARG A 110 -1.63 9.25 -25.44
C ARG A 110 -0.47 10.12 -24.97
N ARG A 111 -0.42 10.38 -23.67
CA ARG A 111 0.64 11.16 -23.02
C ARG A 111 1.63 10.19 -22.37
N TYR A 112 2.87 10.19 -22.79
CA TYR A 112 3.90 9.31 -22.24
C TYR A 112 4.87 10.11 -21.37
N LEU A 113 5.11 9.60 -20.17
CA LEU A 113 6.15 10.06 -19.25
C LEU A 113 7.45 9.29 -19.52
N GLY A 114 8.54 9.73 -18.90
CA GLY A 114 9.84 9.06 -18.99
C GLY A 114 10.61 9.38 -20.27
N HIS A 115 11.54 8.51 -20.59
CA HIS A 115 12.50 8.62 -21.69
C HIS A 115 12.03 7.84 -22.92
N PHE A 116 12.61 8.14 -24.08
CA PHE A 116 12.32 7.44 -25.33
C PHE A 116 13.62 7.02 -26.02
N ASN A 117 13.77 5.74 -26.29
CA ASN A 117 14.84 5.20 -27.12
C ASN A 117 14.27 4.97 -28.52
N VAL A 118 14.87 5.61 -29.52
CA VAL A 118 14.42 5.60 -30.91
C VAL A 118 15.43 4.84 -31.75
N LYS A 119 14.93 3.92 -32.59
CA LYS A 119 15.78 3.06 -33.41
C LYS A 119 15.20 2.88 -34.81
N LEU A 120 16.08 2.91 -35.81
CA LEU A 120 15.77 2.55 -37.19
C LEU A 120 15.91 1.04 -37.36
N LEU A 121 14.83 0.38 -37.78
CA LEU A 121 14.85 -1.04 -38.12
C LEU A 121 15.43 -1.26 -39.51
N SER A 122 15.95 -2.47 -39.77
CA SER A 122 16.44 -2.87 -41.09
C SER A 122 15.36 -2.79 -42.18
N THR A 123 14.08 -2.86 -41.80
CA THR A 123 12.92 -2.66 -42.68
C THR A 123 12.69 -1.20 -43.09
N GLY A 124 13.40 -0.25 -42.48
CA GLY A 124 13.20 1.20 -42.68
C GLY A 124 12.16 1.83 -41.75
N TYR A 125 11.52 1.05 -40.88
CA TYR A 125 10.52 1.55 -39.91
C TYR A 125 11.16 2.06 -38.62
N ILE A 126 10.45 2.96 -37.95
CA ILE A 126 10.85 3.53 -36.66
C ILE A 126 10.29 2.69 -35.52
N GLN A 127 11.16 2.27 -34.62
CA GLN A 127 10.82 1.72 -33.32
C GLN A 127 10.98 2.79 -32.24
N ILE A 128 10.01 2.87 -31.34
CA ILE A 128 10.07 3.69 -30.13
C ILE A 128 9.92 2.78 -28.92
N VAL A 129 10.87 2.87 -27.99
CA VAL A 129 10.79 2.25 -26.67
C VAL A 129 10.68 3.34 -25.63
N ASN A 130 9.62 3.30 -24.83
CA ASN A 130 9.44 4.20 -23.69
C ASN A 130 10.08 3.57 -22.45
N GLU A 131 11.14 4.20 -21.95
CA GLU A 131 11.83 3.82 -20.70
C GLU A 131 11.30 4.70 -19.58
N VAL A 132 10.54 4.12 -18.66
CA VAL A 132 9.65 4.83 -17.75
C VAL A 132 9.78 4.27 -16.32
N PRO A 133 9.74 5.11 -15.26
CA PRO A 133 9.73 4.61 -13.88
C PRO A 133 8.57 3.66 -13.64
N LEU A 134 8.78 2.64 -12.79
CA LEU A 134 7.79 1.60 -12.52
C LEU A 134 6.42 2.17 -12.11
N ALA A 135 6.39 3.18 -11.24
CA ALA A 135 5.13 3.83 -10.85
C ALA A 135 4.41 4.48 -12.04
N HIS A 136 5.14 5.17 -12.92
CA HIS A 136 4.56 5.86 -14.08
C HIS A 136 4.06 4.88 -15.14
N TYR A 137 4.74 3.74 -15.29
CA TYR A 137 4.25 2.62 -16.08
C TYR A 137 2.89 2.14 -15.54
N LEU A 138 2.80 1.91 -14.22
CA LEU A 138 1.59 1.40 -13.58
C LEU A 138 0.42 2.40 -13.65
N TYR A 139 0.66 3.71 -13.61
CA TYR A 139 -0.40 4.70 -13.87
C TYR A 139 -1.06 4.48 -15.23
N GLY A 140 -0.26 4.13 -16.24
CA GLY A 140 -0.73 3.90 -17.61
C GLY A 140 -1.22 2.48 -17.90
N VAL A 141 -1.04 1.53 -16.98
CA VAL A 141 -1.64 0.20 -17.06
C VAL A 141 -2.92 0.15 -16.24
N VAL A 142 -2.86 0.43 -14.95
CA VAL A 142 -3.98 0.25 -14.01
C VAL A 142 -5.19 1.08 -14.44
N ALA A 143 -5.00 2.31 -14.90
CA ALA A 143 -6.08 3.19 -15.35
C ALA A 143 -6.85 2.68 -16.59
N TYR A 144 -6.27 1.75 -17.33
CA TYR A 144 -6.87 1.20 -18.55
C TYR A 144 -7.25 -0.28 -18.41
N GLU A 145 -6.93 -0.88 -17.27
CA GLU A 145 -7.40 -2.19 -16.82
C GLU A 145 -8.62 -2.07 -15.90
N MET A 146 -8.62 -1.08 -15.01
CA MET A 146 -9.74 -0.74 -14.13
C MET A 146 -10.08 0.74 -14.22
N ASN A 147 -11.37 1.07 -14.17
CA ASN A 147 -11.83 2.46 -14.16
C ASN A 147 -11.40 3.14 -12.85
N ASP A 148 -10.94 4.39 -12.92
CA ASP A 148 -10.49 5.18 -11.76
C ASP A 148 -11.55 5.37 -10.66
N SER A 149 -12.84 5.24 -11.00
CA SER A 149 -13.95 5.28 -10.03
C SER A 149 -14.18 3.98 -9.27
N TYR A 150 -13.44 2.90 -9.56
CA TYR A 150 -13.57 1.65 -8.82
C TYR A 150 -13.12 1.84 -7.36
N PRO A 151 -13.65 1.01 -6.44
CA PRO A 151 -13.20 1.03 -5.06
C PRO A 151 -11.67 0.95 -4.96
N ILE A 152 -11.08 1.78 -4.09
CA ILE A 152 -9.62 1.92 -3.98
C ILE A 152 -8.91 0.59 -3.70
N GLU A 153 -9.53 -0.30 -2.94
CA GLU A 153 -8.98 -1.62 -2.62
C GLU A 153 -8.92 -2.55 -3.84
N ALA A 154 -9.84 -2.42 -4.81
CA ALA A 154 -9.75 -3.14 -6.08
C ALA A 154 -8.61 -2.57 -6.95
N LEU A 155 -8.45 -1.24 -6.98
CA LEU A 155 -7.34 -0.59 -7.70
C LEU A 155 -5.97 -0.97 -7.12
N LYS A 156 -5.84 -1.04 -5.79
CA LYS A 156 -4.63 -1.52 -5.10
C LYS A 156 -4.31 -2.97 -5.47
N ALA A 157 -5.29 -3.86 -5.42
CA ALA A 157 -5.11 -5.25 -5.83
C ALA A 157 -4.65 -5.36 -7.30
N GLN A 158 -5.26 -4.59 -8.20
CA GLN A 158 -4.86 -4.53 -9.60
C GLN A 158 -3.45 -3.97 -9.79
N ALA A 159 -3.06 -2.93 -9.04
CA ALA A 159 -1.71 -2.36 -9.10
C ALA A 159 -0.63 -3.37 -8.67
N ILE A 160 -0.88 -4.12 -7.60
CA ILE A 160 0.02 -5.17 -7.10
C ILE A 160 0.14 -6.32 -8.11
N ALA A 161 -0.99 -6.78 -8.67
CA ALA A 161 -0.99 -7.83 -9.69
C ALA A 161 -0.24 -7.36 -10.96
N ALA A 162 -0.58 -6.19 -11.49
CA ALA A 162 0.05 -5.64 -12.70
C ALA A 162 1.56 -5.43 -12.53
N LYS A 163 1.99 -4.98 -11.34
CA LYS A 163 3.41 -4.83 -11.02
C LYS A 163 4.13 -6.17 -10.91
N SER A 164 3.53 -7.14 -10.23
CA SER A 164 4.13 -8.47 -10.08
C SER A 164 4.31 -9.14 -11.46
N TYR A 165 3.34 -8.96 -12.35
CA TYR A 165 3.43 -9.40 -13.75
C TYR A 165 4.63 -8.80 -14.49
N VAL A 166 4.73 -7.46 -14.56
CA VAL A 166 5.80 -6.83 -15.36
C VAL A 166 7.20 -7.10 -14.78
N LEU A 167 7.32 -7.19 -13.46
CA LEU A 167 8.61 -7.42 -12.81
C LEU A 167 9.20 -8.80 -13.12
N VAL A 168 8.39 -9.81 -13.46
CA VAL A 168 8.91 -11.09 -13.93
C VAL A 168 9.69 -10.91 -15.24
N ALA A 169 9.17 -10.12 -16.19
CA ALA A 169 9.86 -9.83 -17.44
C ALA A 169 11.13 -8.99 -17.23
N VAL A 170 11.05 -7.96 -16.36
CA VAL A 170 12.19 -7.10 -16.00
C VAL A 170 13.33 -7.93 -15.39
N LEU A 171 13.01 -8.78 -14.40
CA LEU A 171 14.01 -9.61 -13.71
C LEU A 171 14.58 -10.71 -14.59
N ALA A 172 13.78 -11.27 -15.50
CA ALA A 172 14.25 -12.29 -16.44
C ALA A 172 15.22 -11.73 -17.48
N SER A 173 15.12 -10.45 -17.84
CA SER A 173 16.01 -9.82 -18.84
C SER A 173 16.25 -8.32 -18.56
N PRO A 174 17.03 -7.97 -17.51
CA PRO A 174 17.20 -6.57 -17.07
C PRO A 174 17.81 -5.62 -18.13
N ASN A 175 18.59 -6.19 -19.05
CA ASN A 175 19.28 -5.47 -20.12
C ASN A 175 18.59 -5.60 -21.48
N ALA A 176 17.36 -6.13 -21.53
CA ALA A 176 16.63 -6.21 -22.79
C ALA A 176 16.35 -4.81 -23.36
N GLU A 177 16.36 -4.72 -24.68
CA GLU A 177 16.02 -3.48 -25.41
C GLU A 177 14.62 -2.97 -24.99
N TYR A 178 13.69 -3.89 -24.77
CA TYR A 178 12.41 -3.66 -24.13
C TYR A 178 12.00 -4.91 -23.34
N HIS A 179 11.24 -4.73 -22.27
CA HIS A 179 10.72 -5.83 -21.46
C HIS A 179 9.36 -6.32 -21.97
N ILE A 180 8.54 -5.41 -22.50
CA ILE A 180 7.13 -5.65 -22.76
C ILE A 180 6.59 -4.75 -23.90
N GLY A 181 5.52 -5.15 -24.57
CA GLY A 181 4.75 -4.33 -25.51
C GLY A 181 3.64 -3.52 -24.83
N ASP A 182 2.98 -2.64 -25.60
CA ASP A 182 1.92 -1.73 -25.13
C ASP A 182 0.48 -2.20 -25.44
N THR A 183 0.31 -3.46 -25.85
CA THR A 183 -0.98 -4.05 -26.25
C THR A 183 -1.43 -5.14 -25.27
N SER A 184 -2.66 -5.63 -25.45
CA SER A 184 -3.22 -6.73 -24.67
C SER A 184 -2.54 -8.08 -24.89
N SER A 185 -1.55 -8.19 -25.80
CA SER A 185 -0.65 -9.34 -25.84
C SER A 185 0.19 -9.45 -24.58
N ASP A 186 0.42 -8.32 -23.91
CA ASP A 186 1.14 -8.21 -22.66
C ASP A 186 0.28 -7.51 -21.60
N GLN A 187 0.36 -6.17 -21.50
CA GLN A 187 -0.50 -5.35 -20.64
C GLN A 187 -0.88 -4.08 -21.39
N VAL A 188 -2.09 -3.57 -21.13
CA VAL A 188 -2.63 -2.40 -21.82
C VAL A 188 -1.99 -1.12 -21.28
N TYR A 189 -0.80 -0.77 -21.77
CA TYR A 189 -0.10 0.48 -21.43
C TYR A 189 -0.52 1.62 -22.36
N LYS A 190 -1.26 2.61 -21.84
CA LYS A 190 -1.76 3.75 -22.63
C LYS A 190 -1.27 5.11 -22.14
N GLY A 191 -0.17 5.13 -21.36
CA GLY A 191 0.45 6.35 -20.87
C GLY A 191 -0.31 7.01 -19.70
N TYR A 192 0.12 8.20 -19.32
CA TYR A 192 -0.30 8.89 -18.11
C TYR A 192 -1.46 9.86 -18.34
N ASN A 193 -2.43 9.86 -17.42
CA ASN A 193 -3.46 10.89 -17.34
C ASN A 193 -3.62 11.32 -15.88
N SER A 194 -3.34 12.59 -15.61
CA SER A 194 -3.41 13.17 -14.27
C SER A 194 -4.83 13.22 -13.69
N ALA A 195 -5.87 13.01 -14.50
CA ALA A 195 -7.24 12.92 -14.02
C ALA A 195 -7.53 11.64 -13.22
N TYR A 196 -6.71 10.59 -13.36
CA TYR A 196 -6.90 9.30 -12.67
C TYR A 196 -6.22 9.29 -11.30
N ALA A 197 -6.70 10.15 -10.40
CA ALA A 197 -6.08 10.37 -9.10
C ALA A 197 -6.16 9.14 -8.17
N ASN A 198 -7.24 8.35 -8.25
CA ASN A 198 -7.38 7.15 -7.43
C ASN A 198 -6.41 6.05 -7.88
N VAL A 199 -6.21 5.91 -9.19
CA VAL A 199 -5.19 5.01 -9.75
C VAL A 199 -3.80 5.42 -9.28
N VAL A 200 -3.46 6.71 -9.38
CA VAL A 200 -2.16 7.22 -8.91
C VAL A 200 -1.97 6.93 -7.43
N ASN A 201 -3.00 7.16 -6.61
CA ASN A 201 -2.97 6.85 -5.18
C ASN A 201 -2.80 5.34 -4.89
N ALA A 202 -3.56 4.48 -5.58
CA ALA A 202 -3.47 3.03 -5.44
C ALA A 202 -2.08 2.51 -5.80
N VAL A 203 -1.48 3.00 -6.89
CA VAL A 203 -0.13 2.65 -7.31
C VAL A 203 0.91 3.11 -6.30
N ASN A 204 0.86 4.37 -5.86
CA ASN A 204 1.85 4.93 -4.95
C ASN A 204 1.80 4.29 -3.56
N SER A 205 0.61 4.10 -3.01
CA SER A 205 0.42 3.45 -1.70
C SER A 205 0.78 1.97 -1.68
N THR A 206 0.97 1.35 -2.84
CA THR A 206 1.33 -0.07 -2.96
C THR A 206 2.60 -0.29 -3.77
N ILE A 207 3.41 0.74 -4.06
CA ILE A 207 4.56 0.64 -4.98
C ILE A 207 5.64 -0.32 -4.47
N ASP A 208 5.69 -0.56 -3.18
CA ASP A 208 6.58 -1.52 -2.51
C ASP A 208 6.00 -2.95 -2.45
N LYS A 209 4.72 -3.19 -2.74
CA LYS A 209 4.08 -4.53 -2.56
C LYS A 209 4.04 -5.42 -3.80
N VAL A 210 4.51 -6.65 -3.72
CA VAL A 210 4.43 -7.65 -4.82
C VAL A 210 3.87 -8.97 -4.31
N LEU A 211 3.40 -9.82 -5.21
CA LEU A 211 3.05 -11.21 -4.90
C LEU A 211 4.27 -12.10 -5.12
N THR A 212 4.55 -13.00 -4.17
CA THR A 212 5.63 -13.97 -4.29
C THR A 212 5.15 -15.38 -4.01
N VAL A 213 5.80 -16.35 -4.65
CA VAL A 213 5.67 -17.78 -4.35
C VAL A 213 7.07 -18.34 -4.15
N ASN A 214 7.33 -18.93 -2.99
CA ASN A 214 8.65 -19.44 -2.61
C ASN A 214 9.77 -18.39 -2.78
N GLY A 215 9.48 -17.14 -2.42
CA GLY A 215 10.42 -16.01 -2.53
C GLY A 215 10.59 -15.42 -3.93
N ASN A 216 10.05 -16.05 -4.98
CA ASN A 216 10.10 -15.52 -6.35
C ASN A 216 8.85 -14.71 -6.65
N ILE A 217 8.98 -13.60 -7.38
CA ILE A 217 7.82 -12.81 -7.81
C ILE A 217 6.90 -13.66 -8.68
N LEU A 218 5.61 -13.66 -8.34
CA LEU A 218 4.57 -14.33 -9.09
C LEU A 218 4.28 -13.54 -10.37
N CYS A 219 4.29 -14.23 -11.51
CA CYS A 219 3.67 -13.71 -12.72
C CYS A 219 2.15 -13.67 -12.50
N ALA A 220 1.62 -12.55 -12.02
CA ALA A 220 0.26 -12.40 -11.53
C ALA A 220 -0.72 -12.05 -12.67
N TYR A 221 -1.33 -13.07 -13.29
CA TYR A 221 -2.32 -12.91 -14.35
C TYR A 221 -3.64 -12.35 -13.79
N TYR A 222 -4.35 -11.59 -14.62
CA TYR A 222 -5.66 -11.03 -14.31
C TYR A 222 -6.50 -10.90 -15.58
N SER A 223 -7.83 -10.90 -15.46
CA SER A 223 -8.75 -10.76 -16.59
C SER A 223 -10.02 -10.01 -16.21
N ALA A 224 -10.82 -9.58 -17.18
CA ALA A 224 -12.03 -8.82 -16.93
C ALA A 224 -13.01 -9.58 -16.03
N SER A 225 -13.38 -10.80 -16.41
CA SER A 225 -14.26 -11.67 -15.61
C SER A 225 -13.83 -13.12 -15.74
N ASN A 226 -13.87 -13.86 -14.62
CA ASN A 226 -13.58 -15.31 -14.59
C ASN A 226 -14.84 -16.17 -14.85
N GLY A 227 -16.04 -15.58 -14.89
CA GLY A 227 -17.31 -16.28 -15.13
C GLY A 227 -17.84 -17.02 -13.91
N GLY A 228 -17.34 -16.68 -12.72
CA GLY A 228 -17.77 -17.24 -11.45
C GLY A 228 -16.93 -18.39 -10.92
N GLU A 229 -15.81 -18.72 -11.56
CA GLU A 229 -14.81 -19.69 -11.10
C GLU A 229 -13.43 -19.34 -11.67
N THR A 230 -12.40 -19.31 -10.82
CA THR A 230 -11.02 -19.07 -11.27
C THR A 230 -10.44 -20.29 -11.98
N ASN A 231 -9.44 -20.06 -12.83
CA ASN A 231 -8.80 -21.07 -13.66
C ASN A 231 -7.30 -21.16 -13.39
N LEU A 232 -6.68 -22.26 -13.80
CA LEU A 232 -5.24 -22.52 -13.65
C LEU A 232 -4.43 -21.99 -14.85
N VAL A 233 -3.19 -21.58 -14.59
CA VAL A 233 -2.25 -21.10 -15.63
C VAL A 233 -2.04 -22.15 -16.70
N THR A 234 -1.82 -23.41 -16.30
CA THR A 234 -1.58 -24.53 -17.23
C THR A 234 -2.77 -24.84 -18.13
N TYR A 235 -3.98 -24.43 -17.73
CA TYR A 235 -5.19 -24.62 -18.54
C TYR A 235 -5.39 -23.52 -19.57
N ALA A 236 -4.94 -22.30 -19.29
CA ALA A 236 -4.93 -21.21 -20.28
C ALA A 236 -3.74 -21.33 -21.24
N TRP A 237 -2.56 -21.72 -20.73
CA TRP A 237 -1.32 -21.81 -21.48
C TRP A 237 -0.55 -23.09 -21.14
N PRO A 238 -0.82 -24.22 -21.84
CA PRO A 238 -0.17 -25.51 -21.59
C PRO A 238 1.24 -25.52 -22.19
N THR A 239 2.17 -24.84 -21.54
CA THR A 239 3.60 -24.85 -21.91
C THR A 239 4.42 -25.60 -20.87
N LYS A 240 5.61 -26.11 -21.25
CA LYS A 240 6.50 -26.85 -20.34
C LYS A 240 6.93 -26.03 -19.11
N ASN A 241 6.86 -24.70 -19.17
CA ASN A 241 7.29 -23.79 -18.11
C ASN A 241 6.12 -23.13 -17.37
N ALA A 242 4.86 -23.47 -17.70
CA ALA A 242 3.71 -22.93 -17.01
C ALA A 242 3.63 -23.48 -15.59
N SER A 243 3.41 -22.60 -14.61
CA SER A 243 3.32 -22.95 -13.20
C SER A 243 1.97 -22.54 -12.63
N ASN A 244 1.33 -23.46 -11.92
CA ASN A 244 0.14 -23.16 -11.12
C ASN A 244 0.49 -22.66 -9.71
N ALA A 245 1.78 -22.50 -9.41
CA ALA A 245 2.23 -21.97 -8.13
C ALA A 245 1.65 -20.57 -7.93
N GLY A 246 0.88 -20.38 -6.85
CA GLY A 246 0.11 -19.16 -6.60
C GLY A 246 -1.37 -19.23 -6.97
N TYR A 247 -1.81 -20.21 -7.77
CA TYR A 247 -3.16 -20.26 -8.33
C TYR A 247 -3.96 -21.48 -7.85
N ALA A 248 -5.27 -21.31 -7.74
CA ALA A 248 -6.20 -22.41 -7.50
C ALA A 248 -7.53 -22.17 -8.25
N ILE A 249 -8.28 -23.26 -8.45
CA ILE A 249 -9.67 -23.21 -8.90
C ILE A 249 -10.53 -22.93 -7.66
N SER A 250 -11.25 -21.82 -7.70
CA SER A 250 -12.07 -21.32 -6.60
C SER A 250 -13.36 -20.75 -7.16
N ILE A 251 -14.49 -21.08 -6.53
CA ILE A 251 -15.77 -20.44 -6.83
C ILE A 251 -15.69 -18.96 -6.50
N ASP A 252 -16.02 -18.11 -7.46
CA ASP A 252 -16.02 -16.66 -7.31
C ASP A 252 -17.43 -16.10 -7.50
N SER A 253 -18.25 -16.21 -6.45
CA SER A 253 -19.61 -15.66 -6.46
C SER A 253 -19.64 -14.14 -6.64
N TYR A 254 -18.53 -13.43 -6.41
CA TYR A 254 -18.46 -11.97 -6.54
C TYR A 254 -18.28 -11.52 -7.99
N ASP A 255 -17.66 -12.34 -8.85
CA ASP A 255 -17.57 -12.06 -10.28
C ASP A 255 -18.98 -11.99 -10.90
N ILE A 256 -19.79 -13.02 -10.69
CA ILE A 256 -21.15 -13.09 -11.24
C ILE A 256 -22.15 -12.16 -10.54
N ALA A 257 -21.88 -11.75 -9.31
CA ALA A 257 -22.71 -10.76 -8.61
C ALA A 257 -22.48 -9.33 -9.12
N ASN A 258 -21.38 -9.08 -9.84
CA ASN A 258 -21.12 -7.78 -10.46
C ASN A 258 -21.98 -7.64 -11.73
N SER A 259 -22.85 -6.64 -11.78
CA SER A 259 -23.74 -6.41 -12.93
C SER A 259 -23.02 -6.09 -14.24
N ALA A 260 -21.75 -5.71 -14.19
CA ALA A 260 -20.92 -5.47 -15.37
C ALA A 260 -20.18 -6.73 -15.85
N SER A 261 -20.31 -7.86 -15.17
CA SER A 261 -19.91 -9.16 -15.69
C SER A 261 -20.89 -9.61 -16.76
N LEU A 262 -20.39 -9.80 -17.98
CA LEU A 262 -21.21 -10.24 -19.10
C LEU A 262 -21.68 -11.69 -18.87
N CYS A 263 -22.99 -11.89 -18.97
CA CYS A 263 -23.64 -13.19 -18.86
C CYS A 263 -24.82 -13.26 -19.84
N GLU A 264 -24.87 -14.31 -20.64
CA GLU A 264 -26.10 -14.70 -21.34
C GLU A 264 -26.74 -15.88 -20.60
N THR A 265 -28.06 -15.89 -20.52
CA THR A 265 -28.80 -16.91 -19.79
C THR A 265 -29.85 -17.55 -20.68
N VAL A 266 -29.82 -18.87 -20.78
CA VAL A 266 -30.90 -19.67 -21.38
C VAL A 266 -31.70 -20.28 -20.23
N ALA A 267 -33.01 -20.04 -20.22
CA ALA A 267 -33.91 -20.60 -19.22
C ALA A 267 -34.76 -21.72 -19.85
N LEU A 268 -34.76 -22.88 -19.21
CA LEU A 268 -35.59 -24.03 -19.58
C LEU A 268 -36.67 -24.23 -18.50
N PRO A 269 -37.97 -24.23 -18.85
CA PRO A 269 -39.01 -24.60 -17.89
C PRO A 269 -38.89 -26.09 -17.58
N ILE A 270 -39.00 -26.45 -16.31
CA ILE A 270 -38.92 -27.82 -15.82
C ILE A 270 -40.28 -28.22 -15.27
N ASN A 271 -40.83 -29.33 -15.78
CA ASN A 271 -42.13 -29.89 -15.38
C ASN A 271 -43.28 -28.87 -15.34
N SER A 272 -43.20 -27.82 -16.15
CA SER A 272 -44.12 -26.70 -16.11
C SER A 272 -44.32 -26.10 -17.50
N ALA A 273 -45.48 -25.49 -17.72
CA ALA A 273 -45.74 -24.74 -18.93
C ALA A 273 -44.86 -23.48 -18.96
N GLY A 274 -44.15 -23.27 -20.06
CA GLY A 274 -43.29 -22.11 -20.25
C GLY A 274 -42.72 -22.05 -21.66
N SER A 275 -42.29 -20.86 -22.08
CA SER A 275 -41.65 -20.66 -23.37
C SER A 275 -40.13 -20.76 -23.26
N ILE A 276 -39.49 -21.45 -24.19
CA ILE A 276 -38.05 -21.35 -24.46
C ILE A 276 -37.81 -20.48 -25.70
N SER A 277 -36.58 -20.02 -25.91
CA SER A 277 -36.25 -19.27 -27.13
C SER A 277 -36.41 -20.15 -28.38
N GLN A 278 -36.77 -19.55 -29.52
CA GLN A 278 -36.92 -20.28 -30.79
C GLN A 278 -35.63 -21.00 -31.18
N ALA A 279 -34.48 -20.38 -30.94
CA ALA A 279 -33.16 -20.97 -31.16
C ALA A 279 -32.96 -22.24 -30.32
N MET A 280 -33.30 -22.18 -29.03
CA MET A 280 -33.20 -23.33 -28.13
C MET A 280 -34.19 -24.43 -28.53
N TYR A 281 -35.41 -24.06 -28.92
CA TYR A 281 -36.42 -24.99 -29.43
C TYR A 281 -35.93 -25.74 -30.68
N ASN A 282 -35.36 -25.01 -31.65
CA ASN A 282 -34.82 -25.59 -32.88
C ASN A 282 -33.64 -26.54 -32.59
N LEU A 283 -32.77 -26.17 -31.65
CA LEU A 283 -31.67 -27.04 -31.20
C LEU A 283 -32.22 -28.35 -30.62
N LEU A 284 -33.18 -28.28 -29.70
CA LEU A 284 -33.75 -29.47 -29.07
C LEU A 284 -34.48 -30.38 -30.08
N LEU A 285 -35.25 -29.80 -31.01
CA LEU A 285 -35.88 -30.59 -32.09
C LEU A 285 -34.84 -31.28 -32.97
N ALA A 286 -33.75 -30.60 -33.34
CA ALA A 286 -32.69 -31.20 -34.15
C ALA A 286 -32.01 -32.38 -33.43
N LYS A 287 -31.78 -32.26 -32.12
CA LYS A 287 -31.20 -33.36 -31.31
C LYS A 287 -32.20 -34.48 -31.07
N ALA A 288 -33.49 -34.18 -30.92
CA ALA A 288 -34.55 -35.17 -30.80
C ALA A 288 -34.71 -35.98 -32.09
N TYR A 289 -34.66 -35.34 -33.26
CA TYR A 289 -34.68 -36.01 -34.55
C TYR A 289 -33.53 -37.02 -34.66
N ALA A 290 -32.32 -36.61 -34.29
CA ALA A 290 -31.15 -37.49 -34.30
C ALA A 290 -31.29 -38.68 -33.33
N ALA A 291 -31.98 -38.50 -32.19
CA ALA A 291 -32.20 -39.55 -31.20
C ALA A 291 -33.31 -40.54 -31.60
N LEU A 292 -34.38 -40.06 -32.25
CA LEU A 292 -35.57 -40.85 -32.56
C LEU A 292 -35.57 -41.45 -33.97
N GLY A 293 -34.87 -40.83 -34.93
CA GLY A 293 -34.99 -41.16 -36.35
C GLY A 293 -36.35 -40.79 -36.98
N ALA A 294 -37.23 -40.11 -36.23
CA ALA A 294 -38.54 -39.64 -36.67
C ALA A 294 -38.65 -38.13 -36.51
N GLN A 295 -39.33 -37.46 -37.46
CA GLN A 295 -39.43 -35.99 -37.50
C GLN A 295 -40.25 -35.45 -36.32
N PRO A 296 -39.63 -34.70 -35.39
CA PRO A 296 -40.34 -34.13 -34.25
C PRO A 296 -41.07 -32.85 -34.68
N THR A 297 -42.34 -32.74 -34.29
CA THR A 297 -43.22 -31.59 -34.55
C THR A 297 -43.40 -30.72 -33.32
N GLY A 298 -43.11 -31.25 -32.12
CA GLY A 298 -43.35 -30.58 -30.85
C GLY A 298 -42.47 -31.07 -29.70
N ILE A 299 -42.27 -30.21 -28.70
CA ILE A 299 -41.77 -30.58 -27.37
C ILE A 299 -42.92 -30.33 -26.39
N SER A 300 -43.43 -31.40 -25.77
CA SER A 300 -44.60 -31.34 -24.90
C SER A 300 -44.23 -30.99 -23.45
N LEU A 301 -43.10 -31.48 -22.97
CA LEU A 301 -42.64 -31.24 -21.60
C LEU A 301 -41.12 -31.39 -21.51
N ILE A 302 -40.44 -30.47 -20.83
CA ILE A 302 -39.03 -30.67 -20.43
C ILE A 302 -39.03 -31.12 -18.97
N LYS A 303 -38.46 -32.29 -18.72
CA LYS A 303 -38.47 -32.96 -17.41
C LYS A 303 -37.21 -32.70 -16.60
N ALA A 304 -36.07 -32.64 -17.28
CA ALA A 304 -34.78 -32.36 -16.65
C ALA A 304 -33.82 -31.73 -17.66
N ALA A 305 -32.87 -30.95 -17.15
CA ALA A 305 -31.76 -30.43 -17.92
C ALA A 305 -30.54 -30.32 -17.02
N GLU A 306 -29.36 -30.59 -17.57
CA GLU A 306 -28.10 -30.49 -16.85
C GLU A 306 -26.97 -30.10 -17.79
N VAL A 307 -26.21 -29.08 -17.41
CA VAL A 307 -24.92 -28.74 -17.99
C VAL A 307 -23.84 -29.45 -17.18
N HIS A 308 -23.09 -30.34 -17.82
CA HIS A 308 -22.18 -31.27 -17.15
C HIS A 308 -20.91 -31.51 -17.98
N THR A 309 -20.06 -32.41 -17.49
CA THR A 309 -18.76 -32.74 -18.07
C THR A 309 -17.81 -31.53 -18.05
N PRO A 310 -16.95 -31.44 -17.03
CA PRO A 310 -15.94 -30.39 -16.95
C PRO A 310 -15.03 -30.40 -18.19
N LYS A 311 -14.86 -29.23 -18.82
CA LYS A 311 -13.86 -29.02 -19.89
C LYS A 311 -12.44 -29.26 -19.39
N LEU A 312 -12.22 -28.96 -18.12
CA LEU A 312 -10.93 -29.00 -17.45
C LEU A 312 -11.11 -29.69 -16.09
N ALA A 313 -10.14 -30.52 -15.70
CA ALA A 313 -10.22 -31.25 -14.44
C ALA A 313 -10.32 -30.29 -13.24
N GLY A 314 -11.15 -30.64 -12.26
CA GLY A 314 -11.38 -29.85 -11.05
C GLY A 314 -12.25 -28.61 -11.22
N THR A 315 -12.69 -28.26 -12.44
CA THR A 315 -13.65 -27.16 -12.65
C THR A 315 -15.10 -27.61 -12.42
N THR A 316 -15.92 -26.69 -11.93
CA THR A 316 -17.35 -26.91 -11.65
C THR A 316 -18.26 -25.96 -12.44
N ARG A 317 -17.71 -24.97 -13.14
CA ARG A 317 -18.49 -24.00 -13.94
C ARG A 317 -18.05 -23.89 -15.41
N ASN A 318 -17.08 -24.67 -15.84
CA ASN A 318 -16.57 -24.66 -17.22
C ASN A 318 -16.87 -25.98 -17.91
N MET A 319 -18.14 -26.21 -18.22
CA MET A 319 -18.68 -27.47 -18.73
C MET A 319 -18.75 -27.52 -20.25
N THR A 320 -18.78 -28.72 -20.82
CA THR A 320 -18.79 -28.94 -22.28
C THR A 320 -20.04 -29.60 -22.81
N LEU A 321 -20.79 -30.35 -22.01
CA LEU A 321 -21.98 -31.08 -22.45
C LEU A 321 -23.23 -30.58 -21.75
N VAL A 322 -24.35 -30.72 -22.44
CA VAL A 322 -25.68 -30.47 -21.90
C VAL A 322 -26.55 -31.67 -22.22
N SER A 323 -27.24 -32.20 -21.21
CA SER A 323 -28.25 -33.24 -21.36
C SER A 323 -29.63 -32.70 -21.00
N VAL A 324 -30.63 -33.07 -21.80
CA VAL A 324 -32.04 -32.67 -21.58
C VAL A 324 -32.92 -33.90 -21.74
N VAL A 325 -33.82 -34.10 -20.79
CA VAL A 325 -34.86 -35.14 -20.82
C VAL A 325 -36.20 -34.48 -21.07
N MET A 326 -36.92 -34.91 -22.10
CA MET A 326 -38.15 -34.27 -22.54
C MET A 326 -39.12 -35.23 -23.22
N ASP A 327 -40.40 -34.86 -23.25
CA ASP A 327 -41.43 -35.54 -24.02
C ASP A 327 -41.54 -34.86 -25.40
N VAL A 328 -41.44 -35.66 -26.46
CA VAL A 328 -41.36 -35.20 -27.85
C VAL A 328 -42.54 -35.72 -28.66
N THR A 329 -43.21 -34.85 -29.39
CA THR A 329 -44.34 -35.20 -30.26
C THR A 329 -43.86 -35.28 -31.71
N THR A 330 -44.27 -36.32 -32.42
CA THR A 330 -44.12 -36.49 -33.87
C THR A 330 -45.50 -36.50 -34.54
N ALA A 331 -45.56 -36.72 -35.85
CA ALA A 331 -46.84 -36.89 -36.55
C ALA A 331 -47.68 -38.08 -36.02
N ASP A 332 -47.01 -39.15 -35.58
CA ASP A 332 -47.65 -40.44 -35.31
C ASP A 332 -47.81 -40.76 -33.81
N ALA A 333 -46.96 -40.17 -32.94
CA ALA A 333 -46.95 -40.50 -31.51
C ALA A 333 -46.30 -39.39 -30.65
N THR A 334 -46.48 -39.51 -29.33
CA THR A 334 -45.66 -38.79 -28.34
C THR A 334 -44.74 -39.77 -27.64
N TYR A 335 -43.44 -39.48 -27.67
CA TYR A 335 -42.39 -40.25 -27.04
C TYR A 335 -42.05 -39.61 -25.70
N ALA A 336 -42.22 -40.35 -24.62
CA ALA A 336 -41.86 -39.90 -23.29
C ALA A 336 -40.37 -40.14 -23.01
N ASP A 337 -39.78 -39.29 -22.16
CA ASP A 337 -38.43 -39.48 -21.60
C ASP A 337 -37.32 -39.57 -22.66
N VAL A 338 -37.46 -38.82 -23.76
CA VAL A 338 -36.42 -38.71 -24.77
C VAL A 338 -35.25 -37.94 -24.20
N SER A 339 -34.10 -38.61 -24.06
CA SER A 339 -32.85 -38.02 -23.60
C SER A 339 -32.02 -37.57 -24.78
N VAL A 340 -31.68 -36.27 -24.83
CA VAL A 340 -30.78 -35.70 -25.83
C VAL A 340 -29.54 -35.12 -25.15
N THR A 341 -28.37 -35.31 -25.76
CA THR A 341 -27.11 -34.72 -25.31
C THR A 341 -26.47 -33.94 -26.45
N PHE A 342 -25.94 -32.75 -26.14
CA PHE A 342 -25.27 -31.89 -27.11
C PHE A 342 -24.11 -31.12 -26.47
N ASN A 343 -23.22 -30.58 -27.31
CA ASN A 343 -22.12 -29.76 -26.81
C ASN A 343 -22.65 -28.39 -26.41
N ALA A 344 -22.12 -27.79 -25.34
CA ALA A 344 -22.48 -26.44 -24.92
C ALA A 344 -22.24 -25.39 -26.02
N THR A 345 -21.29 -25.65 -26.94
CA THR A 345 -21.05 -24.80 -28.12
C THR A 345 -22.20 -24.84 -29.14
N ASP A 346 -23.04 -25.88 -29.14
CA ASP A 346 -24.22 -25.95 -30.01
C ASP A 346 -25.23 -24.86 -29.64
N LEU A 347 -25.24 -24.39 -28.38
CA LEU A 347 -26.03 -23.23 -27.96
C LEU A 347 -25.68 -21.98 -28.78
N TYR A 348 -24.39 -21.77 -29.07
CA TYR A 348 -23.94 -20.66 -29.91
C TYR A 348 -24.27 -20.90 -31.39
N ALA A 349 -24.04 -22.13 -31.88
CA ALA A 349 -24.28 -22.48 -33.30
C ALA A 349 -25.75 -22.31 -33.71
N TYR A 350 -26.69 -22.57 -32.80
CA TYR A 350 -28.13 -22.40 -33.02
C TYR A 350 -28.64 -21.01 -32.61
N GLY A 351 -27.79 -20.14 -32.06
CA GLY A 351 -28.17 -18.79 -31.62
C GLY A 351 -28.95 -18.74 -30.31
N ALA A 352 -28.91 -19.81 -29.49
CA ALA A 352 -29.47 -19.80 -28.13
C ALA A 352 -28.67 -18.90 -27.19
N VAL A 353 -27.37 -18.73 -27.48
CA VAL A 353 -26.49 -17.68 -26.98
C VAL A 353 -25.77 -17.06 -28.18
N THR A 354 -25.28 -15.82 -28.05
CA THR A 354 -24.80 -15.03 -29.20
C THR A 354 -23.45 -14.35 -28.98
N ASN A 355 -22.95 -14.27 -27.75
CA ASN A 355 -21.72 -13.55 -27.46
C ASN A 355 -20.48 -14.43 -27.60
N ALA A 356 -19.81 -14.34 -28.76
CA ALA A 356 -18.59 -15.10 -29.04
C ALA A 356 -17.38 -14.77 -28.13
N SER A 357 -17.44 -13.68 -27.35
CA SER A 357 -16.37 -13.30 -26.42
C SER A 357 -16.43 -14.07 -25.10
N LEU A 358 -17.59 -14.67 -24.78
CA LEU A 358 -17.79 -15.50 -23.61
C LEU A 358 -17.27 -16.92 -23.85
N ARG A 359 -16.78 -17.56 -22.79
CA ARG A 359 -15.93 -18.76 -22.92
C ARG A 359 -16.33 -19.90 -22.00
N CYS A 360 -17.29 -19.69 -21.10
CA CYS A 360 -17.60 -20.60 -20.00
C CYS A 360 -19.08 -20.93 -19.98
N TYR A 361 -19.44 -22.19 -19.77
CA TYR A 361 -20.82 -22.66 -19.69
C TYR A 361 -21.03 -23.43 -18.39
N TRP A 362 -22.08 -23.10 -17.65
CA TRP A 362 -22.54 -23.86 -16.49
C TRP A 362 -24.03 -23.68 -16.31
N GLY A 363 -24.64 -24.43 -15.41
CA GLY A 363 -26.05 -24.26 -15.12
C GLY A 363 -26.44 -24.71 -13.74
N GLU A 364 -27.63 -24.27 -13.34
CA GLU A 364 -28.22 -24.60 -12.05
C GLU A 364 -29.74 -24.53 -12.12
N TYR A 365 -30.41 -25.22 -11.19
CA TYR A 365 -31.85 -25.10 -11.01
C TYR A 365 -32.20 -23.81 -10.28
N SER A 366 -33.36 -23.22 -10.63
CA SER A 366 -33.99 -22.22 -9.78
C SER A 366 -34.26 -22.78 -8.39
N SER A 367 -34.34 -21.91 -7.38
CA SER A 367 -34.56 -22.34 -5.99
C SER A 367 -35.85 -23.14 -5.76
N ASP A 368 -36.85 -22.96 -6.63
CA ASP A 368 -38.12 -23.68 -6.61
C ASP A 368 -38.14 -24.92 -7.53
N GLY A 369 -37.04 -25.19 -8.26
CA GLY A 369 -36.92 -26.31 -9.19
C GLY A 369 -37.75 -26.18 -10.48
N THR A 370 -38.45 -25.07 -10.69
CA THR A 370 -39.35 -24.88 -11.84
C THR A 370 -38.61 -24.52 -13.13
N ARG A 371 -37.34 -24.11 -13.03
CA ARG A 371 -36.50 -23.76 -14.18
C ARG A 371 -35.09 -24.29 -14.02
N TYR A 372 -34.45 -24.55 -15.15
CA TYR A 372 -33.02 -24.77 -15.26
C TYR A 372 -32.39 -23.63 -16.04
N TYR A 373 -31.37 -22.99 -15.48
CA TYR A 373 -30.63 -21.91 -16.11
C TYR A 373 -29.32 -22.42 -16.65
N ILE A 374 -29.03 -22.11 -17.91
CA ILE A 374 -27.71 -22.29 -18.53
C ILE A 374 -27.10 -20.90 -18.67
N TYR A 375 -25.94 -20.71 -18.05
CA TYR A 375 -25.18 -19.48 -18.08
C TYR A 375 -24.02 -19.60 -19.06
N HIS A 376 -23.93 -18.66 -19.99
CA HIS A 376 -22.76 -18.42 -20.83
C HIS A 376 -22.05 -17.18 -20.29
N THR A 377 -20.81 -17.34 -19.83
CA THR A 377 -20.09 -16.36 -18.99
C THR A 377 -18.58 -16.33 -19.31
N ARG A 378 -17.82 -15.59 -18.50
CA ARG A 378 -16.36 -15.37 -18.54
C ARG A 378 -15.91 -14.54 -19.74
N TRP A 379 -15.37 -13.35 -19.44
CA TRP A 379 -14.68 -12.52 -20.43
C TRP A 379 -13.19 -12.43 -20.10
N GLY A 380 -12.39 -13.20 -20.85
CA GLY A 380 -10.95 -13.32 -20.67
C GLY A 380 -10.54 -14.77 -20.38
N HIS A 381 -9.29 -14.96 -19.94
CA HIS A 381 -8.74 -16.30 -19.67
C HIS A 381 -9.21 -16.90 -18.33
N GLY A 382 -9.69 -16.07 -17.38
CA GLY A 382 -10.21 -16.50 -16.08
C GLY A 382 -9.15 -16.97 -15.08
N VAL A 383 -7.87 -16.76 -15.38
CA VAL A 383 -6.74 -17.11 -14.49
C VAL A 383 -6.41 -15.92 -13.60
N GLY A 384 -6.26 -16.15 -12.31
CA GLY A 384 -5.92 -15.13 -11.32
C GLY A 384 -7.06 -14.14 -11.07
N LEU A 385 -6.71 -12.86 -10.90
CA LEU A 385 -7.64 -11.82 -10.47
C LEU A 385 -8.72 -11.55 -11.52
N SER A 386 -9.99 -11.70 -11.13
CA SER A 386 -11.11 -11.12 -11.88
C SER A 386 -11.24 -9.65 -11.51
N GLN A 387 -11.20 -8.76 -12.50
CA GLN A 387 -11.37 -7.33 -12.27
C GLN A 387 -12.79 -7.03 -11.75
N ARG A 388 -13.81 -7.70 -12.27
CA ARG A 388 -15.20 -7.56 -11.83
C ARG A 388 -15.43 -8.12 -10.43
N GLY A 389 -14.86 -9.28 -10.15
CA GLY A 389 -14.97 -9.89 -8.82
C GLY A 389 -14.19 -9.11 -7.76
N ALA A 390 -13.00 -8.57 -8.09
CA ALA A 390 -12.26 -7.66 -7.21
C ALA A 390 -13.04 -6.38 -6.92
N GLN A 391 -13.66 -5.77 -7.95
CA GLN A 391 -14.54 -4.60 -7.79
C GLN A 391 -15.72 -4.90 -6.84
N GLN A 392 -16.37 -6.05 -7.02
CA GLN A 392 -17.53 -6.43 -6.20
C GLN A 392 -17.11 -6.75 -4.76
N ARG A 393 -16.00 -7.46 -4.56
CA ARG A 393 -15.43 -7.74 -3.23
C ARG A 393 -15.10 -6.45 -2.49
N ALA A 394 -14.39 -5.53 -3.14
CA ALA A 394 -14.08 -4.24 -2.52
C ALA A 394 -15.35 -3.44 -2.19
N SER A 395 -16.37 -3.49 -3.07
CA SER A 395 -17.66 -2.81 -2.83
C SER A 395 -18.42 -3.33 -1.60
N VAL A 396 -18.17 -4.58 -1.18
CA VAL A 396 -18.79 -5.17 0.03
C VAL A 396 -17.84 -5.19 1.24
N GLY A 397 -16.71 -4.48 1.16
CA GLY A 397 -15.85 -4.18 2.31
C GLY A 397 -14.56 -4.99 2.43
N TYR A 398 -14.19 -5.82 1.44
CA TYR A 398 -12.92 -6.54 1.46
C TYR A 398 -11.72 -5.64 1.15
N GLY A 399 -10.63 -5.80 1.89
CA GLY A 399 -9.36 -5.12 1.61
C GLY A 399 -8.59 -5.76 0.44
N HIS A 400 -7.64 -5.02 -0.13
CA HIS A 400 -6.83 -5.52 -1.25
C HIS A 400 -6.05 -6.81 -0.92
N ALA A 401 -5.60 -6.97 0.34
CA ALA A 401 -4.95 -8.19 0.79
C ALA A 401 -5.88 -9.41 0.73
N ASP A 402 -7.14 -9.27 1.16
CA ASP A 402 -8.14 -10.36 1.10
C ASP A 402 -8.49 -10.71 -0.35
N ILE A 403 -8.61 -9.68 -1.20
CA ILE A 403 -8.86 -9.84 -2.64
C ILE A 403 -7.73 -10.63 -3.28
N LEU A 404 -6.47 -10.24 -3.03
CA LEU A 404 -5.30 -10.90 -3.58
C LEU A 404 -5.16 -12.33 -3.04
N ALA A 405 -5.40 -12.56 -1.74
CA ALA A 405 -5.35 -13.89 -1.14
C ALA A 405 -6.40 -14.84 -1.74
N PHE A 406 -7.57 -14.33 -2.13
CA PHE A 406 -8.57 -15.15 -2.82
C PHE A 406 -8.14 -15.54 -4.24
N TYR A 407 -7.62 -14.60 -5.01
CA TYR A 407 -7.26 -14.82 -6.42
C TYR A 407 -5.90 -15.50 -6.61
N TYR A 408 -5.01 -15.36 -5.63
CA TYR A 408 -3.67 -15.93 -5.63
C TYR A 408 -3.38 -16.69 -4.32
N PRO A 409 -4.15 -17.74 -3.97
CA PRO A 409 -4.12 -18.38 -2.65
C PRO A 409 -2.80 -19.09 -2.32
N GLY A 410 -1.96 -19.36 -3.32
CA GLY A 410 -0.61 -19.91 -3.11
C GLY A 410 0.48 -18.85 -2.99
N ALA A 411 0.13 -17.57 -3.03
CA ALA A 411 1.06 -16.46 -3.02
C ALA A 411 0.99 -15.67 -1.71
N THR A 412 2.11 -15.06 -1.35
CA THR A 412 2.21 -14.16 -0.21
C THR A 412 2.46 -12.74 -0.67
N LEU A 413 1.87 -11.77 0.03
CA LEU A 413 2.19 -10.36 -0.17
C LEU A 413 3.57 -10.07 0.44
N ALA A 414 4.50 -9.62 -0.37
CA ALA A 414 5.87 -9.29 0.02
C ALA A 414 6.19 -7.82 -0.29
N SER A 415 7.25 -7.31 0.34
CA SER A 415 7.73 -5.94 0.08
C SER A 415 9.02 -5.97 -0.74
N VAL A 416 9.16 -5.04 -1.68
CA VAL A 416 10.35 -4.80 -2.52
C VAL A 416 10.75 -3.34 -2.41
N THR A 417 12.05 -3.07 -2.48
CA THR A 417 12.56 -1.71 -2.57
C THR A 417 12.59 -1.29 -4.03
N VAL A 418 11.77 -0.29 -4.39
CA VAL A 418 11.78 0.30 -5.74
C VAL A 418 12.59 1.60 -5.66
N PRO A 419 13.79 1.66 -6.27
CA PRO A 419 14.58 2.88 -6.28
C PRO A 419 13.83 4.02 -6.98
N VAL A 420 13.96 5.23 -6.44
CA VAL A 420 13.46 6.43 -7.12
C VAL A 420 14.40 6.73 -8.28
N VAL A 421 13.83 6.82 -9.48
CA VAL A 421 14.60 7.16 -10.69
C VAL A 421 15.00 8.64 -10.62
N ALA A 422 16.30 8.90 -10.59
CA ALA A 422 16.84 10.25 -10.57
C ALA A 422 16.63 10.98 -11.90
N ASP A 423 16.62 12.31 -11.85
CA ASP A 423 16.65 13.15 -13.06
C ASP A 423 17.91 12.82 -13.88
N PRO A 424 17.80 12.64 -15.20
CA PRO A 424 18.95 12.31 -16.03
C PRO A 424 19.92 13.48 -16.10
N VAL A 425 21.21 13.18 -16.01
CA VAL A 425 22.26 14.18 -16.19
C VAL A 425 22.35 14.51 -17.67
N LYS A 426 22.11 15.78 -18.00
CA LYS A 426 22.28 16.30 -19.35
C LYS A 426 23.76 16.29 -19.72
N PRO A 427 24.16 15.71 -20.87
CA PRO A 427 25.50 15.88 -21.40
C PRO A 427 25.79 17.37 -21.61
N SER A 428 26.98 17.82 -21.20
CA SER A 428 27.43 19.19 -21.45
C SER A 428 27.38 19.50 -22.94
N THR A 429 26.73 20.60 -23.31
CA THR A 429 26.78 21.09 -24.69
C THR A 429 28.07 21.86 -24.89
N VAL A 430 28.61 21.87 -26.11
CA VAL A 430 29.86 22.59 -26.42
C VAL A 430 29.74 24.08 -26.08
N LYS A 431 28.53 24.64 -26.25
CA LYS A 431 28.21 26.03 -25.92
C LYS A 431 28.31 26.37 -24.42
N ASP A 432 28.22 25.38 -23.55
CA ASP A 432 28.35 25.53 -22.09
C ASP A 432 29.80 25.27 -21.61
N MET A 433 30.68 24.79 -22.50
CA MET A 433 32.07 24.49 -22.19
C MET A 433 32.96 25.73 -22.43
N ILE A 434 33.95 25.95 -21.56
CA ILE A 434 34.96 26.98 -21.77
C ILE A 434 35.90 26.49 -22.89
N PRO A 435 36.10 27.25 -23.98
CA PRO A 435 37.07 26.88 -25.00
C PRO A 435 38.48 26.71 -24.40
N VAL A 436 39.15 25.60 -24.72
CA VAL A 436 40.55 25.35 -24.33
C VAL A 436 41.53 25.79 -25.41
N GLY A 437 41.04 26.04 -26.62
CA GLY A 437 41.86 26.46 -27.75
C GLY A 437 41.07 26.64 -29.03
N THR A 438 41.78 26.98 -30.09
CA THR A 438 41.30 26.94 -31.47
C THR A 438 42.05 25.87 -32.26
N GLY A 439 41.52 25.46 -33.39
CA GLY A 439 42.11 24.42 -34.22
C GLY A 439 41.85 24.66 -35.69
N LYS A 440 42.74 24.16 -36.55
CA LYS A 440 42.47 24.04 -37.99
C LYS A 440 42.70 22.62 -38.46
N THR A 441 41.80 22.09 -39.26
CA THR A 441 41.99 20.74 -39.83
C THR A 441 43.20 20.71 -40.76
N THR A 442 44.03 19.68 -40.67
CA THR A 442 45.25 19.52 -41.50
C THR A 442 44.99 18.75 -42.80
N ALA A 443 43.88 18.01 -42.86
CA ALA A 443 43.35 17.32 -44.03
C ALA A 443 41.82 17.26 -43.99
N GLN A 444 41.22 16.60 -44.99
CA GLN A 444 39.79 16.30 -44.96
C GLN A 444 39.51 15.23 -43.89
N VAL A 445 38.60 15.50 -42.96
CA VAL A 445 38.36 14.64 -41.78
C VAL A 445 36.89 14.59 -41.43
N ASN A 446 36.41 13.44 -40.94
CA ASN A 446 35.03 13.30 -40.48
C ASN A 446 34.82 14.02 -39.15
N LEU A 447 33.79 14.86 -39.08
CA LEU A 447 33.17 15.31 -37.84
C LEU A 447 32.17 14.23 -37.40
N ARG A 448 32.18 13.80 -36.14
CA ARG A 448 31.38 12.66 -35.67
C ARG A 448 30.56 12.99 -34.44
N THR A 449 29.54 12.17 -34.17
CA THR A 449 28.72 12.30 -32.96
C THR A 449 29.43 11.88 -31.67
N GLY A 450 30.62 11.27 -31.73
CA GLY A 450 31.38 10.84 -30.55
C GLY A 450 32.86 10.60 -30.82
N ALA A 451 33.64 10.45 -29.75
CA ALA A 451 35.10 10.26 -29.75
C ALA A 451 35.49 8.84 -30.23
N GLY A 452 35.45 8.61 -31.55
CA GLY A 452 35.85 7.33 -32.13
C GLY A 452 35.42 7.14 -33.58
N THR A 453 36.07 6.22 -34.29
CA THR A 453 35.77 5.93 -35.71
C THR A 453 34.44 5.20 -35.92
N GLY A 454 33.90 4.55 -34.87
CA GLY A 454 32.60 3.85 -34.91
C GLY A 454 31.38 4.76 -34.77
N TYR A 455 31.56 6.04 -34.41
CA TYR A 455 30.46 7.00 -34.27
C TYR A 455 30.02 7.55 -35.63
N THR A 456 28.74 7.89 -35.77
CA THR A 456 28.15 8.42 -37.01
C THR A 456 28.89 9.68 -37.46
N SER A 457 29.22 9.74 -38.75
CA SER A 457 29.78 10.96 -39.36
C SER A 457 28.66 11.98 -39.55
N LEU A 458 28.83 13.16 -38.96
CA LEU A 458 28.01 14.36 -39.15
C LEU A 458 28.33 15.08 -40.47
N GLY A 459 29.47 14.75 -41.09
CA GLY A 459 29.95 15.37 -42.32
C GLY A 459 31.47 15.35 -42.40
N MET A 460 32.01 15.74 -43.56
CA MET A 460 33.45 15.87 -43.76
C MET A 460 33.86 17.35 -43.69
N LEU A 461 34.80 17.66 -42.82
CA LEU A 461 35.44 18.96 -42.74
C LEU A 461 36.53 19.03 -43.81
N ALA A 462 36.52 20.09 -44.62
CA ALA A 462 37.59 20.36 -45.57
C ALA A 462 38.91 20.67 -44.83
N LYS A 463 40.04 20.55 -45.52
CA LYS A 463 41.35 21.00 -45.01
C LYS A 463 41.28 22.51 -44.68
N ASN A 464 41.90 22.91 -43.57
CA ASN A 464 41.90 24.26 -43.01
C ASN A 464 40.56 24.76 -42.44
N ALA A 465 39.57 23.89 -42.24
CA ALA A 465 38.35 24.26 -41.51
C ALA A 465 38.72 24.74 -40.10
N ALA A 466 38.21 25.91 -39.72
CA ALA A 466 38.46 26.53 -38.42
C ALA A 466 37.52 25.95 -37.35
N LEU A 467 38.09 25.68 -36.18
CA LEU A 467 37.45 24.97 -35.09
C LEU A 467 37.70 25.72 -33.79
N THR A 468 36.67 25.87 -32.97
CA THR A 468 36.84 26.14 -31.54
C THR A 468 36.88 24.81 -30.81
N VAL A 469 37.90 24.59 -29.97
CA VAL A 469 38.17 23.32 -29.28
C VAL A 469 37.90 23.48 -27.79
N TYR A 470 37.16 22.53 -27.22
CA TYR A 470 36.63 22.63 -25.86
C TYR A 470 37.17 21.56 -24.92
N GLU A 471 37.44 20.37 -25.45
CA GLU A 471 38.12 19.32 -24.69
C GLU A 471 38.82 18.32 -25.62
N SER A 472 39.67 17.51 -25.02
CA SER A 472 40.31 16.36 -25.64
C SER A 472 39.96 15.09 -24.88
N LYS A 473 39.51 14.05 -25.59
CA LYS A 473 39.21 12.74 -25.01
C LYS A 473 39.63 11.63 -25.96
N ASP A 474 40.41 10.68 -25.46
CA ASP A 474 40.80 9.44 -26.17
C ASP A 474 41.39 9.68 -27.59
N GLY A 475 42.15 10.76 -27.77
CA GLY A 475 42.74 11.13 -29.06
C GLY A 475 41.80 11.87 -30.02
N TRP A 476 40.64 12.35 -29.54
CA TRP A 476 39.68 13.16 -30.29
C TRP A 476 39.49 14.52 -29.61
N TYR A 477 39.22 15.55 -30.41
CA TYR A 477 38.80 16.85 -29.92
C TYR A 477 37.30 17.01 -30.06
N HIS A 478 36.66 17.53 -29.00
CA HIS A 478 35.30 18.05 -29.08
C HIS A 478 35.35 19.49 -29.57
N VAL A 479 34.69 19.76 -30.69
CA VAL A 479 34.85 21.02 -31.42
C VAL A 479 33.52 21.60 -31.87
N CYS A 480 33.49 22.92 -31.98
CA CYS A 480 32.49 23.66 -32.75
C CYS A 480 33.15 24.15 -34.04
N VAL A 481 32.50 23.94 -35.19
CA VAL A 481 32.97 24.44 -36.48
C VAL A 481 32.63 25.92 -36.59
N ASP A 482 33.67 26.74 -36.71
CA ASP A 482 33.53 28.19 -36.75
C ASP A 482 32.74 28.60 -38.01
N GLY A 483 31.72 29.44 -37.83
CA GLY A 483 30.88 29.93 -38.93
C GLY A 483 29.69 29.05 -39.30
N THR A 484 29.62 27.80 -38.81
CA THR A 484 28.43 26.93 -38.99
C THR A 484 27.75 26.55 -37.69
N ASN A 485 28.37 26.82 -36.53
CA ASN A 485 27.92 26.38 -35.20
C ASN A 485 27.65 24.87 -35.13
N THR A 486 28.29 24.08 -35.99
CA THR A 486 28.12 22.62 -36.02
C THR A 486 29.08 21.99 -35.02
N GLU A 487 28.52 21.25 -34.06
CA GLU A 487 29.27 20.63 -32.96
C GLU A 487 29.56 19.16 -33.26
N GLY A 488 30.72 18.66 -32.84
CA GLY A 488 31.04 17.24 -32.92
C GLY A 488 32.48 16.89 -32.56
N TRP A 489 32.84 15.63 -32.77
CA TRP A 489 34.15 15.07 -32.46
C TRP A 489 34.99 14.91 -33.71
N VAL A 490 36.22 15.40 -33.68
CA VAL A 490 37.20 15.28 -34.77
C VAL A 490 38.47 14.62 -34.26
N TYR A 491 39.09 13.76 -35.06
CA TYR A 491 40.28 13.04 -34.60
C TYR A 491 41.45 14.00 -34.44
N ALA A 492 42.08 14.01 -33.27
CA ALA A 492 43.01 15.07 -32.87
C ALA A 492 44.24 15.16 -33.78
N SER A 493 44.69 14.04 -34.35
CA SER A 493 45.83 14.02 -35.28
C SER A 493 45.58 14.81 -36.57
N TYR A 494 44.31 15.10 -36.90
CA TYR A 494 43.93 15.91 -38.06
C TYR A 494 43.66 17.36 -37.70
N VAL A 495 43.97 17.82 -36.49
CA VAL A 495 43.75 19.20 -36.06
C VAL A 495 45.06 19.81 -35.60
N LYS A 496 45.47 20.90 -36.27
CA LYS A 496 46.52 21.79 -35.77
C LYS A 496 45.90 22.65 -34.66
N PHE A 497 46.04 22.19 -33.42
CA PHE A 497 45.52 22.83 -32.22
C PHE A 497 46.41 23.99 -31.76
N GLN A 498 45.78 25.06 -31.29
CA GLN A 498 46.39 26.22 -30.68
C GLN A 498 45.67 26.49 -29.36
N ALA A 499 46.35 26.24 -28.23
CA ALA A 499 45.80 26.52 -26.91
C ALA A 499 45.56 28.02 -26.72
N LEU A 500 44.51 28.38 -25.99
CA LEU A 500 44.35 29.74 -25.48
C LEU A 500 45.39 29.98 -24.37
N ALA A 501 45.99 31.17 -24.33
CA ALA A 501 47.02 31.49 -23.35
C ALA A 501 46.44 31.44 -21.93
N SER A 502 46.98 30.58 -21.07
CA SER A 502 46.67 30.62 -19.63
C SER A 502 47.14 31.94 -19.03
N PRO A 503 46.35 32.65 -18.21
CA PRO A 503 46.85 33.77 -17.43
C PRO A 503 47.93 33.28 -16.44
N SER A 504 49.07 33.94 -16.45
CA SER A 504 50.18 33.72 -15.50
C SER A 504 49.74 34.06 -14.06
N PRO A 505 50.13 33.29 -13.03
CA PRO A 505 49.82 33.61 -11.64
C PRO A 505 50.63 34.83 -11.19
N THR A 506 49.97 35.98 -11.09
CA THR A 506 50.50 37.19 -10.43
C THR A 506 49.86 37.26 -9.03
N PRO A 507 50.61 37.61 -7.96
CA PRO A 507 50.13 37.57 -6.58
C PRO A 507 48.85 38.38 -6.44
N THR A 508 47.83 37.80 -5.80
CA THR A 508 46.52 38.40 -5.57
C THR A 508 46.62 39.48 -4.48
N PRO A 509 46.48 40.78 -4.80
CA PRO A 509 45.95 41.74 -3.86
C PRO A 509 44.46 41.47 -3.63
N THR A 510 44.07 41.63 -2.38
CA THR A 510 42.73 41.54 -1.81
C THR A 510 41.60 42.01 -2.75
N PRO A 511 40.62 41.16 -3.11
CA PRO A 511 39.40 41.61 -3.75
C PRO A 511 38.42 42.13 -2.71
N THR A 512 38.19 43.44 -2.75
CA THR A 512 36.90 44.06 -2.48
C THR A 512 35.81 43.37 -3.34
N ASN A 513 34.74 42.92 -2.68
CA ASN A 513 33.60 42.25 -3.27
C ASN A 513 32.54 43.26 -3.76
N PRO A 514 32.21 43.35 -5.05
CA PRO A 514 30.91 43.83 -5.49
C PRO A 514 29.94 42.65 -5.66
N SER A 515 28.93 42.61 -4.78
CA SER A 515 27.59 42.03 -4.98
C SER A 515 27.49 40.74 -5.82
N GLY A 516 27.44 39.57 -5.15
CA GLY A 516 27.15 38.27 -5.75
C GLY A 516 26.30 37.38 -4.83
N SER A 517 25.43 36.58 -5.46
CA SER A 517 24.51 35.55 -4.92
C SER A 517 24.96 34.87 -3.61
N PRO A 518 24.04 34.59 -2.65
CA PRO A 518 24.42 34.01 -1.36
C PRO A 518 25.04 32.62 -1.52
N ALA A 519 26.22 32.44 -0.92
CA ALA A 519 26.85 31.14 -0.75
C ALA A 519 25.89 30.15 -0.05
N PRO A 520 25.92 28.84 -0.38
CA PRO A 520 25.08 27.86 0.28
C PRO A 520 25.33 27.94 1.80
N THR A 521 24.26 28.05 2.58
CA THR A 521 24.36 28.09 4.04
C THR A 521 24.47 26.64 4.55
N PRO A 522 25.43 26.31 5.41
CA PRO A 522 25.47 25.00 6.06
C PRO A 522 24.13 24.74 6.78
N VAL A 523 23.55 23.57 6.56
CA VAL A 523 22.31 23.12 7.22
C VAL A 523 22.55 22.67 8.66
N ALA A 524 23.80 22.37 9.02
CA ALA A 524 24.24 22.05 10.38
C ALA A 524 25.76 22.25 10.54
N TYR A 525 26.24 22.21 11.78
CA TYR A 525 27.67 22.10 12.09
C TYR A 525 27.92 20.81 12.86
N GLY A 526 29.12 20.27 12.79
CA GLY A 526 29.48 19.08 13.57
C GLY A 526 30.97 18.94 13.81
N ILE A 527 31.33 18.03 14.70
CA ILE A 527 32.71 17.67 15.01
C ILE A 527 32.94 16.18 14.74
N CYS A 528 34.12 15.85 14.21
CA CYS A 528 34.53 14.47 14.01
C CYS A 528 34.75 13.77 15.37
N THR A 529 34.09 12.64 15.64
CA THR A 529 34.19 11.91 16.92
C THR A 529 35.24 10.81 16.90
N GLY A 530 35.69 10.38 15.71
CA GLY A 530 36.75 9.38 15.51
C GLY A 530 38.11 10.01 15.22
N GLU A 531 39.18 9.26 15.48
CA GLU A 531 40.56 9.63 15.11
C GLU A 531 40.94 8.98 13.78
N GLY A 532 41.48 9.74 12.83
CA GLY A 532 41.89 9.23 11.52
C GLY A 532 40.74 8.84 10.58
N VAL A 533 39.58 9.49 10.69
CA VAL A 533 38.37 9.17 9.91
C VAL A 533 38.53 9.63 8.47
N ASN A 534 38.23 8.76 7.50
CA ASN A 534 38.35 9.10 6.08
C ASN A 534 37.28 10.10 5.63
N PHE A 535 37.71 11.26 5.16
CA PHE A 535 36.92 12.25 4.44
C PHE A 535 37.04 12.00 2.95
N ARG A 536 35.94 11.75 2.24
CA ARG A 536 35.94 11.09 0.92
C ARG A 536 35.29 11.94 -0.17
N LYS A 537 35.58 11.61 -1.44
CA LYS A 537 34.96 12.26 -2.61
C LYS A 537 33.47 11.89 -2.81
N GLY A 538 32.99 10.82 -2.17
CA GLY A 538 31.61 10.35 -2.26
C GLY A 538 31.13 9.61 -1.00
N PRO A 539 29.82 9.43 -0.82
CA PRO A 539 29.21 8.85 0.39
C PRO A 539 29.31 7.31 0.39
N GLY A 540 30.47 6.78 0.78
CA GLY A 540 30.71 5.33 0.87
C GLY A 540 32.17 4.97 1.11
N THR A 541 32.44 3.78 1.65
CA THR A 541 33.83 3.32 1.92
C THR A 541 34.62 2.98 0.67
N ASN A 542 33.95 2.82 -0.47
CA ASN A 542 34.49 2.55 -1.82
C ASN A 542 34.95 3.80 -2.58
N HIS A 543 34.71 5.00 -2.07
CA HIS A 543 35.19 6.25 -2.67
C HIS A 543 36.57 6.66 -2.14
N ASP A 544 37.43 7.25 -2.98
CA ASP A 544 38.75 7.74 -2.59
C ASP A 544 38.68 8.70 -1.38
N ALA A 545 39.60 8.53 -0.43
CA ALA A 545 39.79 9.47 0.67
C ALA A 545 40.51 10.72 0.17
N ILE A 546 39.90 11.88 0.38
CA ILE A 546 40.49 13.22 0.19
C ILE A 546 41.55 13.43 1.26
N LYS A 547 41.20 13.18 2.54
CA LYS A 547 42.09 13.28 3.69
C LYS A 547 41.56 12.46 4.88
N LYS A 548 42.34 12.35 5.95
CA LYS A 548 41.90 11.79 7.23
C LYS A 548 41.69 12.91 8.26
N LEU A 549 40.60 12.86 8.99
CA LEU A 549 40.25 13.85 10.01
C LEU A 549 40.60 13.34 11.40
N ALA A 550 41.16 14.23 12.22
CA ALA A 550 41.42 13.97 13.62
C ALA A 550 40.12 14.09 14.44
N ARG A 551 40.12 13.56 15.66
CA ARG A 551 39.01 13.76 16.58
C ARG A 551 38.89 15.25 16.92
N ASN A 552 37.65 15.73 16.99
CA ASN A 552 37.22 17.11 17.19
C ASN A 552 37.41 18.07 15.99
N THR A 553 37.83 17.59 14.81
CA THR A 553 37.85 18.43 13.60
C THR A 553 36.45 18.97 13.29
N GLN A 554 36.33 20.29 13.07
CA GLN A 554 35.07 20.96 12.78
C GLN A 554 34.63 20.82 11.33
N LEU A 555 33.32 20.68 11.15
CA LEU A 555 32.66 20.44 9.86
C LEU A 555 31.49 21.40 9.70
N SER A 556 31.42 22.05 8.55
CA SER A 556 30.19 22.74 8.11
C SER A 556 29.42 21.78 7.22
N ILE A 557 28.21 21.38 7.61
CA ILE A 557 27.45 20.31 6.93
C ILE A 557 26.41 20.94 6.02
N PHE A 558 26.38 20.53 4.75
CA PHE A 558 25.52 21.08 3.70
C PHE A 558 24.43 20.09 3.26
N SER A 559 24.52 18.81 3.66
CA SER A 559 23.42 17.85 3.53
C SER A 559 23.42 16.82 4.66
N THR A 560 22.21 16.45 5.11
CA THR A 560 21.99 15.51 6.22
C THR A 560 21.31 14.24 5.71
N SER A 561 22.06 13.37 5.04
CA SER A 561 21.62 11.97 4.86
C SER A 561 21.84 11.18 6.16
N SER A 562 21.11 10.07 6.38
CA SER A 562 21.19 9.29 7.62
C SER A 562 22.47 8.47 7.80
N VAL A 563 23.33 8.37 6.77
CA VAL A 563 24.53 7.50 6.79
C VAL A 563 25.83 8.24 6.47
N TRP A 564 25.79 9.31 5.66
CA TRP A 564 26.94 10.15 5.31
C TRP A 564 26.55 11.64 5.23
N TYR A 565 27.39 12.52 5.79
CA TYR A 565 27.23 13.96 5.66
C TYR A 565 28.10 14.50 4.54
N TYR A 566 27.54 15.37 3.69
CA TYR A 566 28.33 16.23 2.82
C TYR A 566 28.72 17.47 3.61
N ALA A 567 30.02 17.69 3.77
CA ALA A 567 30.56 18.72 4.63
C ALA A 567 31.72 19.48 3.97
N LEU A 568 31.98 20.69 4.45
CA LEU A 568 33.20 21.45 4.23
C LEU A 568 34.08 21.30 5.47
N CYS A 569 35.34 20.93 5.24
CA CYS A 569 36.34 20.77 6.29
C CYS A 569 37.67 21.36 5.82
N GLU A 570 38.17 22.39 6.51
CA GLU A 570 39.47 23.04 6.22
C GLU A 570 39.63 23.45 4.75
N GLY A 571 38.55 23.94 4.12
CA GLY A 571 38.56 24.40 2.72
C GLY A 571 38.19 23.35 1.67
N ASP A 572 38.09 22.06 2.03
CA ASP A 572 37.72 20.99 1.10
C ASP A 572 36.29 20.50 1.34
N TYR A 573 35.54 20.33 0.25
CA TYR A 573 34.23 19.67 0.29
C TYR A 573 34.37 18.15 0.12
N GLY A 574 33.66 17.40 0.95
CA GLY A 574 33.72 15.94 0.93
C GLY A 574 32.64 15.29 1.79
N TYR A 575 32.70 13.97 1.86
CA TYR A 575 31.75 13.13 2.59
C TYR A 575 32.42 12.46 3.78
N ILE A 576 31.75 12.51 4.93
CA ILE A 576 32.13 11.80 6.16
C ILE A 576 30.97 10.96 6.65
N SER A 577 31.25 9.79 7.21
CA SER A 577 30.20 8.93 7.74
C SER A 577 29.55 9.58 8.97
N ALA A 578 28.22 9.59 8.99
CA ALA A 578 27.44 10.24 10.04
C ALA A 578 27.71 9.65 11.43
N SER A 579 28.12 8.37 11.52
CA SER A 579 28.50 7.71 12.77
C SER A 579 29.75 8.30 13.43
N TYR A 580 30.58 9.03 12.67
CA TYR A 580 31.77 9.71 13.16
C TYR A 580 31.59 11.22 13.29
N VAL A 581 30.36 11.73 13.28
CA VAL A 581 30.09 13.17 13.39
C VAL A 581 29.06 13.43 14.48
N LYS A 582 29.42 14.28 15.45
CA LYS A 582 28.50 14.82 16.44
C LYS A 582 28.08 16.22 16.00
N LEU A 583 26.77 16.43 15.80
CA LEU A 583 26.23 17.75 15.43
C LEU A 583 26.39 18.74 16.60
N THR A 584 26.62 20.01 16.25
CA THR A 584 26.85 21.12 17.18
C THR A 584 26.03 22.35 16.78
N ASP A 585 25.67 23.18 17.75
CA ASP A 585 24.76 24.32 17.58
C ASP A 585 25.38 25.54 16.85
N GLY A 586 26.62 25.45 16.36
CA GLY A 586 27.28 26.48 15.57
C GLY A 586 28.82 26.33 15.52
N PRO A 587 29.53 27.09 14.66
CA PRO A 587 30.98 27.08 14.61
C PRO A 587 31.52 27.77 15.87
N SER A 588 32.04 26.99 16.82
CA SER A 588 32.72 27.51 18.01
C SER A 588 34.14 27.99 17.64
N PRO A 589 34.63 29.14 18.16
CA PRO A 589 35.96 29.66 17.84
C PRO A 589 37.07 28.72 18.32
N SER A 590 38.09 28.56 17.47
CA SER A 590 39.34 27.84 17.79
C SER A 590 40.15 28.58 18.87
N PRO A 591 40.75 27.89 19.85
CA PRO A 591 41.79 28.49 20.67
C PRO A 591 43.16 28.36 19.98
N THR A 592 43.85 29.49 19.91
CA THR A 592 45.26 29.64 19.57
C THR A 592 46.12 28.87 20.59
N GLY A 593 47.22 28.26 20.14
CA GLY A 593 47.94 27.20 20.85
C GLY A 593 48.72 27.58 22.11
N GLY A 594 49.26 26.54 22.76
CA GLY A 594 50.32 26.68 23.78
C GLY A 594 50.37 25.58 24.83
N ALA A 595 51.33 24.64 24.64
CA ALA A 595 52.12 23.90 25.64
C ALA A 595 51.50 22.77 26.52
N ALA A 596 52.23 21.65 26.52
CA ALA A 596 52.17 20.48 27.42
C ALA A 596 52.80 20.82 28.80
N PRO A 597 52.78 19.94 29.86
CA PRO A 597 53.17 18.52 29.83
C PRO A 597 52.30 17.53 30.65
N SER A 598 52.57 16.25 30.38
CA SER A 598 52.18 15.03 31.11
C SER A 598 52.80 14.97 32.53
N PRO A 599 52.39 14.07 33.46
CA PRO A 599 52.82 12.66 33.37
C PRO A 599 51.85 11.59 33.95
N THR A 600 51.91 10.37 33.37
CA THR A 600 51.98 9.00 33.98
C THR A 600 51.03 8.58 35.13
N SER A 601 50.54 7.34 35.32
CA SER A 601 51.00 5.99 34.95
C SER A 601 49.90 4.92 35.14
N THR A 602 50.09 3.76 34.47
CA THR A 602 49.78 2.35 34.88
C THR A 602 48.32 1.95 35.18
N GLY A 603 47.66 1.04 34.44
CA GLY A 603 47.95 -0.41 34.28
C GLY A 603 46.88 -1.19 35.07
N GLY A 604 46.28 -2.34 34.73
CA GLY A 604 46.32 -3.35 33.68
C GLY A 604 45.45 -4.54 34.17
N GLY A 605 45.08 -5.49 33.30
CA GLY A 605 44.79 -6.89 33.71
C GLY A 605 43.33 -7.35 33.88
N TRP A 606 43.06 -8.55 33.35
CA TRP A 606 41.80 -9.32 33.29
C TRP A 606 41.77 -10.46 34.40
N PRO A 607 40.72 -11.32 34.54
CA PRO A 607 40.10 -11.96 35.76
C PRO A 607 40.83 -13.24 36.30
N PRO A 608 40.33 -14.22 37.14
CA PRO A 608 38.95 -14.63 37.59
C PRO A 608 38.71 -15.29 39.02
N LEU A 609 37.42 -15.55 39.33
CA LEU A 609 36.73 -16.60 40.16
C LEU A 609 37.10 -17.01 41.63
N THR A 610 36.02 -17.50 42.32
CA THR A 610 35.88 -18.34 43.55
C THR A 610 35.72 -17.58 44.89
N ASP A 611 34.95 -18.00 45.91
CA ASP A 611 34.56 -19.31 46.46
C ASP A 611 33.37 -19.16 47.46
N GLY A 612 32.72 -20.25 47.90
CA GLY A 612 32.13 -20.29 49.26
C GLY A 612 30.81 -21.03 49.53
N ALA A 613 30.84 -22.37 49.53
CA ALA A 613 30.28 -23.34 50.50
C ALA A 613 28.79 -23.35 51.00
N THR A 614 28.32 -24.59 51.20
CA THR A 614 26.99 -25.12 51.63
C THR A 614 26.87 -25.27 53.18
N PRO A 615 25.76 -25.76 53.79
CA PRO A 615 25.31 -27.17 53.73
C PRO A 615 23.78 -27.43 53.69
N SER A 616 23.43 -28.65 53.25
CA SER A 616 22.14 -29.36 53.36
C SER A 616 22.16 -30.30 54.59
N PRO A 617 21.03 -30.92 55.02
CA PRO A 617 20.75 -32.33 54.63
C PRO A 617 19.25 -32.61 54.38
N GLY A 618 18.79 -33.43 53.43
CA GLY A 618 18.93 -34.91 53.30
C GLY A 618 17.64 -35.58 53.82
N ALA A 619 16.97 -36.58 53.24
CA ALA A 619 17.24 -37.58 52.20
C ALA A 619 15.86 -38.15 51.70
N SER A 620 15.67 -38.42 50.39
CA SER A 620 15.78 -39.71 49.67
C SER A 620 14.56 -40.64 49.73
N GLY A 621 14.07 -41.04 48.54
CA GLY A 621 13.24 -42.22 48.32
C GLY A 621 12.33 -42.13 47.07
N SER A 622 12.67 -42.85 46.01
CA SER A 622 11.76 -43.25 44.91
C SER A 622 11.60 -44.77 44.99
N PRO A 623 10.41 -45.34 44.76
CA PRO A 623 10.08 -45.83 43.41
C PRO A 623 8.59 -45.67 43.00
N SER A 624 8.35 -45.71 41.69
CA SER A 624 7.03 -45.81 41.04
C SER A 624 6.38 -47.19 41.26
N PRO A 625 5.03 -47.32 41.33
CA PRO A 625 4.22 -47.62 40.14
C PRO A 625 2.81 -46.97 40.10
N THR A 626 2.32 -46.66 38.89
CA THR A 626 0.90 -46.40 38.53
C THR A 626 0.21 -47.76 38.23
N PRO A 627 -1.14 -48.01 38.30
CA PRO A 627 -2.22 -47.09 37.92
C PRO A 627 -3.64 -47.19 38.58
N ALA A 628 -4.49 -46.21 38.20
CA ALA A 628 -5.96 -46.23 38.00
C ALA A 628 -6.93 -45.79 39.14
N GLY A 629 -7.80 -44.83 38.79
CA GLY A 629 -9.05 -44.50 39.49
C GLY A 629 -9.39 -43.01 39.58
N GLY A 630 -9.67 -42.33 38.46
CA GLY A 630 -10.15 -40.93 38.47
C GLY A 630 -11.67 -40.85 38.59
N ASN A 631 -12.19 -40.26 39.68
CA ASN A 631 -13.62 -40.03 39.88
C ASN A 631 -14.13 -38.88 39.01
N THR A 632 -15.14 -39.18 38.18
CA THR A 632 -15.87 -38.23 37.33
C THR A 632 -17.12 -37.72 38.07
N ARG A 633 -17.34 -36.41 38.14
CA ARG A 633 -18.57 -35.80 38.69
C ARG A 633 -19.31 -34.96 37.66
N ILE A 634 -20.64 -35.01 37.70
CA ILE A 634 -21.52 -34.14 36.91
C ILE A 634 -21.77 -32.86 37.72
N VAL A 635 -21.60 -31.71 37.07
CA VAL A 635 -21.72 -30.37 37.66
C VAL A 635 -22.66 -29.50 36.83
N ASP A 636 -23.26 -28.48 37.41
CA ASP A 636 -24.19 -27.60 36.70
C ASP A 636 -23.43 -26.59 35.82
N THR A 637 -24.04 -26.17 34.71
CA THR A 637 -23.57 -25.02 33.91
C THR A 637 -24.65 -23.96 33.85
N GLY A 638 -24.26 -22.70 33.78
CA GLY A 638 -25.19 -21.58 33.79
C GLY A 638 -24.66 -20.36 33.07
N ILE A 639 -25.49 -19.32 33.05
CA ILE A 639 -25.12 -17.99 32.54
C ILE A 639 -25.42 -16.92 33.57
N VAL A 640 -24.63 -15.86 33.55
CA VAL A 640 -24.86 -14.69 34.39
C VAL A 640 -26.09 -13.91 33.91
N THR A 641 -27.02 -13.56 34.79
CA THR A 641 -28.34 -13.00 34.41
C THR A 641 -28.37 -11.47 34.28
N THR A 642 -27.35 -10.77 34.77
CA THR A 642 -27.26 -9.30 34.76
C THR A 642 -25.82 -8.82 34.58
N ASP A 643 -25.62 -7.56 34.17
CA ASP A 643 -24.30 -7.00 33.95
C ASP A 643 -23.64 -6.55 35.26
N GLY A 644 -22.33 -6.79 35.38
CA GLY A 644 -21.52 -6.27 36.49
C GLY A 644 -21.49 -7.16 37.74
N VAL A 645 -21.76 -8.46 37.61
CA VAL A 645 -21.83 -9.40 38.74
C VAL A 645 -20.43 -9.75 39.24
N ASN A 646 -20.19 -9.61 40.55
CA ASN A 646 -18.86 -9.88 41.11
C ASN A 646 -18.59 -11.38 41.23
N ILE A 647 -17.47 -11.85 40.68
CA ILE A 647 -16.83 -13.12 41.06
C ILE A 647 -15.79 -12.83 42.12
N ARG A 648 -15.90 -13.49 43.27
CA ARG A 648 -15.15 -13.16 44.49
C ARG A 648 -14.18 -14.28 44.87
N LYS A 649 -13.16 -13.93 45.66
CA LYS A 649 -12.18 -14.91 46.17
C LYS A 649 -12.77 -15.90 47.18
N GLY A 650 -13.91 -15.59 47.78
CA GLY A 650 -14.60 -16.45 48.75
C GLY A 650 -16.11 -16.22 48.78
N PRO A 651 -16.87 -17.12 49.43
CA PRO A 651 -18.33 -17.20 49.37
C PRO A 651 -19.04 -16.18 50.29
N ASP A 652 -18.67 -14.91 50.21
CA ASP A 652 -19.37 -13.79 50.86
C ASP A 652 -18.99 -12.42 50.25
N VAL A 653 -19.82 -11.41 50.47
CA VAL A 653 -19.60 -10.03 50.01
C VAL A 653 -18.37 -9.35 50.63
N SER A 654 -17.89 -9.82 51.79
CA SER A 654 -16.66 -9.31 52.43
C SER A 654 -15.37 -9.71 51.69
N TYR A 655 -15.41 -10.76 50.86
CA TYR A 655 -14.27 -11.17 50.06
C TYR A 655 -14.09 -10.27 48.85
N ASN A 656 -12.83 -9.94 48.54
CA ASN A 656 -12.49 -9.10 47.40
C ASN A 656 -13.07 -9.67 46.10
N SER A 657 -13.68 -8.77 45.32
CA SER A 657 -14.09 -9.06 43.94
C SER A 657 -12.83 -9.25 43.10
N LEU A 658 -12.73 -10.43 42.47
CA LEU A 658 -11.67 -10.77 41.53
C LEU A 658 -11.96 -10.13 40.15
N LYS A 659 -13.23 -10.13 39.72
CA LYS A 659 -13.68 -9.53 38.46
C LYS A 659 -15.19 -9.27 38.47
N LYS A 660 -15.66 -8.38 37.60
CA LYS A 660 -17.09 -8.24 37.27
C LYS A 660 -17.41 -8.97 35.98
N LEU A 661 -18.35 -9.91 36.05
CA LEU A 661 -18.86 -10.69 34.94
C LEU A 661 -19.99 -9.91 34.24
N ALA A 662 -19.99 -9.94 32.91
CA ALA A 662 -21.04 -9.36 32.09
C ALA A 662 -22.26 -10.28 32.04
N LYS A 663 -23.41 -9.73 31.67
CA LYS A 663 -24.63 -10.49 31.42
C LYS A 663 -24.37 -11.51 30.32
N ASN A 664 -24.92 -12.71 30.49
CA ASN A 664 -24.74 -13.89 29.67
C ASN A 664 -23.32 -14.52 29.70
N THR A 665 -22.44 -14.13 30.63
CA THR A 665 -21.17 -14.85 30.85
C THR A 665 -21.46 -16.29 31.27
N GLY A 666 -20.87 -17.27 30.57
CA GLY A 666 -21.00 -18.69 30.90
C GLY A 666 -20.21 -19.08 32.14
N VAL A 667 -20.79 -19.94 32.98
CA VAL A 667 -20.15 -20.44 34.20
C VAL A 667 -20.34 -21.96 34.36
N ILE A 668 -19.32 -22.64 34.90
CA ILE A 668 -19.39 -24.03 35.35
C ILE A 668 -19.43 -24.02 36.88
N VAL A 669 -20.47 -24.59 37.50
CA VAL A 669 -20.69 -24.55 38.96
C VAL A 669 -20.15 -25.81 39.60
N LEU A 670 -18.97 -25.72 40.22
CA LEU A 670 -18.22 -26.83 40.79
C LEU A 670 -18.83 -27.36 42.08
N ASP A 671 -19.23 -26.46 42.97
CA ASP A 671 -19.89 -26.74 44.25
C ASP A 671 -20.62 -25.48 44.77
N ARG A 672 -21.39 -25.61 45.85
CA ARG A 672 -22.16 -24.51 46.47
C ARG A 672 -21.83 -24.40 47.95
N SER A 673 -21.52 -23.18 48.38
CA SER A 673 -21.29 -22.83 49.78
C SER A 673 -22.30 -21.75 50.20
N GLY A 674 -23.41 -22.18 50.81
CA GLY A 674 -24.56 -21.31 51.06
C GLY A 674 -25.18 -20.82 49.75
N LYS A 675 -25.46 -19.52 49.65
CA LYS A 675 -25.98 -18.88 48.42
C LYS A 675 -24.90 -18.52 47.39
N TRP A 676 -23.68 -19.01 47.59
CA TRP A 676 -22.56 -18.73 46.71
C TRP A 676 -22.14 -19.99 45.96
N CYS A 677 -22.16 -19.90 44.63
CA CYS A 677 -21.68 -20.94 43.74
C CYS A 677 -20.18 -20.77 43.52
N HIS A 678 -19.40 -21.82 43.77
CA HIS A 678 -18.00 -21.90 43.34
C HIS A 678 -17.97 -22.23 41.85
N VAL A 679 -17.41 -21.35 41.03
CA VAL A 679 -17.52 -21.44 39.58
C VAL A 679 -16.21 -21.22 38.84
N TYR A 680 -16.10 -21.82 37.66
CA TYR A 680 -15.22 -21.35 36.60
C TYR A 680 -15.99 -20.46 35.62
N ALA A 681 -15.47 -19.25 35.36
CA ALA A 681 -15.92 -18.35 34.31
C ALA A 681 -14.77 -18.16 33.30
N GLY A 682 -14.67 -19.05 32.31
CA GLY A 682 -13.45 -19.21 31.51
C GLY A 682 -12.34 -19.84 32.36
N GLU A 683 -11.17 -19.21 32.41
CA GLU A 683 -10.03 -19.65 33.25
C GLU A 683 -10.11 -19.14 34.70
N LEU A 684 -11.06 -18.25 35.00
CA LEU A 684 -11.16 -17.58 36.30
C LEU A 684 -12.01 -18.39 37.28
N GLU A 685 -11.39 -18.87 38.36
CA GLU A 685 -12.04 -19.57 39.46
C GLU A 685 -12.45 -18.60 40.58
N GLY A 686 -13.65 -18.75 41.10
CA GLY A 686 -14.10 -17.96 42.25
C GLY A 686 -15.57 -18.16 42.58
N TYR A 687 -16.13 -17.31 43.44
CA TYR A 687 -17.47 -17.46 43.99
C TYR A 687 -18.41 -16.38 43.45
N VAL A 688 -19.57 -16.79 42.93
CA VAL A 688 -20.63 -15.90 42.43
C VAL A 688 -21.93 -16.23 43.14
N HIS A 689 -22.68 -15.20 43.55
CA HIS A 689 -23.96 -15.40 44.24
C HIS A 689 -25.01 -16.02 43.30
N GLU A 690 -25.75 -17.00 43.80
CA GLU A 690 -26.64 -17.86 43.01
C GLU A 690 -27.74 -17.10 42.26
N ASP A 691 -28.28 -16.02 42.85
CA ASP A 691 -29.31 -15.16 42.24
C ASP A 691 -28.90 -14.57 40.88
N TYR A 692 -27.59 -14.51 40.61
CA TYR A 692 -27.05 -13.98 39.37
C TYR A 692 -26.70 -15.06 38.35
N ILE A 693 -26.93 -16.34 38.67
CA ILE A 693 -26.65 -17.46 37.77
C ILE A 693 -27.96 -18.16 37.41
N LYS A 694 -28.29 -18.17 36.13
CA LYS A 694 -29.34 -19.03 35.59
C LYS A 694 -28.71 -20.31 35.08
N ILE A 695 -29.08 -21.44 35.66
CA ILE A 695 -28.63 -22.77 35.19
C ILE A 695 -29.21 -23.04 33.80
N THR A 696 -28.33 -23.47 32.88
CA THR A 696 -28.63 -23.72 31.47
C THR A 696 -28.28 -25.13 31.01
N GLY A 697 -27.60 -25.93 31.83
CA GLY A 697 -27.25 -27.31 31.53
C GLY A 697 -26.37 -27.98 32.60
N THR A 698 -25.68 -29.05 32.22
CA THR A 698 -24.75 -29.81 33.06
C THR A 698 -23.47 -30.14 32.28
N ALA A 699 -22.32 -30.20 32.97
CA ALA A 699 -21.02 -30.61 32.45
C ALA A 699 -20.44 -31.77 33.27
N ILE A 700 -19.45 -32.48 32.72
CA ILE A 700 -18.77 -33.60 33.36
C ILE A 700 -17.33 -33.17 33.68
N VAL A 701 -16.91 -33.26 34.95
CA VAL A 701 -15.59 -32.84 35.43
C VAL A 701 -14.91 -34.00 36.17
N THR A 702 -13.65 -34.30 35.83
CA THR A 702 -12.85 -35.40 36.43
C THR A 702 -11.82 -34.81 37.40
N ALA A 703 -11.78 -35.27 38.65
CA ALA A 703 -10.86 -34.74 39.67
C ALA A 703 -9.54 -35.54 39.74
N GLY A 704 -8.40 -34.86 39.55
CA GLY A 704 -7.04 -35.38 39.79
C GLY A 704 -6.15 -34.30 40.40
N GLY A 705 -5.38 -34.66 41.44
CA GLY A 705 -4.75 -33.73 42.37
C GLY A 705 -3.63 -32.84 41.82
N SER A 706 -3.53 -31.64 42.43
CA SER A 706 -2.42 -30.68 42.38
C SER A 706 -1.74 -30.49 41.02
N GLY A 707 -2.46 -29.83 40.12
CA GLY A 707 -2.02 -29.41 38.80
C GLY A 707 -3.27 -29.08 38.01
N GLY A 708 -3.51 -27.79 37.76
CA GLY A 708 -4.76 -27.29 37.19
C GLY A 708 -5.18 -28.03 35.93
N ALA A 709 -6.49 -28.24 35.79
CA ALA A 709 -7.11 -28.92 34.67
C ALA A 709 -6.69 -28.28 33.33
N GLN A 710 -6.09 -29.07 32.44
CA GLN A 710 -5.71 -28.63 31.10
C GLN A 710 -6.84 -28.93 30.10
N GLN A 711 -7.44 -27.88 29.54
CA GLN A 711 -8.39 -27.94 28.42
C GLN A 711 -7.61 -28.13 27.09
N PRO A 712 -8.12 -28.87 26.08
CA PRO A 712 -7.46 -28.98 24.77
C PRO A 712 -7.43 -27.62 24.06
N ALA A 713 -6.26 -27.29 23.51
CA ALA A 713 -5.91 -26.02 22.87
C ALA A 713 -6.53 -25.87 21.49
N ASN A 714 -7.74 -25.31 21.41
CA ASN A 714 -8.37 -24.93 20.15
C ASN A 714 -8.67 -23.42 20.16
N ASP A 715 -8.33 -22.71 19.08
CA ASP A 715 -8.58 -21.27 18.90
C ASP A 715 -10.06 -20.92 18.61
N TYR A 716 -10.99 -21.83 18.92
CA TYR A 716 -12.42 -21.73 18.59
C TYR A 716 -13.28 -22.47 19.63
N GLY A 717 -14.50 -21.99 19.82
CA GLY A 717 -15.55 -22.67 20.60
C GLY A 717 -16.30 -23.71 19.74
N GLU A 718 -17.18 -24.47 20.36
CA GLU A 718 -18.05 -25.44 19.69
C GLU A 718 -19.49 -25.28 20.17
N GLY A 719 -20.45 -25.56 19.29
CA GLY A 719 -21.87 -25.56 19.64
C GLY A 719 -22.71 -26.41 18.72
N LYS A 720 -23.98 -26.60 19.07
CA LYS A 720 -24.98 -27.33 18.28
C LYS A 720 -26.23 -26.50 18.06
N ALA A 721 -26.80 -26.56 16.86
CA ALA A 721 -28.08 -25.90 16.60
C ALA A 721 -29.21 -26.49 17.47
N THR A 722 -29.98 -25.66 18.17
CA THR A 722 -31.07 -26.10 19.05
C THR A 722 -32.41 -26.28 18.31
N GLY A 723 -32.49 -25.81 17.05
CA GLY A 723 -33.63 -25.91 16.14
C GLY A 723 -33.19 -25.70 14.68
N SER A 724 -34.16 -25.64 13.76
CA SER A 724 -33.88 -25.27 12.37
C SER A 724 -33.54 -23.77 12.30
N VAL A 725 -32.31 -23.43 11.91
CA VAL A 725 -31.82 -22.04 11.93
C VAL A 725 -31.04 -21.72 10.66
N TYR A 726 -31.24 -20.52 10.12
CA TYR A 726 -30.50 -20.04 8.95
C TYR A 726 -29.10 -19.58 9.33
N MET A 727 -28.11 -20.13 8.66
CA MET A 727 -26.76 -19.58 8.60
C MET A 727 -26.72 -18.51 7.51
N ARG A 728 -26.17 -17.33 7.81
CA ARG A 728 -26.26 -16.11 6.98
C ARG A 728 -24.89 -15.50 6.73
N VAL A 729 -24.80 -14.62 5.73
CA VAL A 729 -23.53 -13.93 5.40
C VAL A 729 -23.12 -12.86 6.42
N GLY A 730 -24.02 -12.42 7.31
CA GLY A 730 -23.74 -11.42 8.34
C GLY A 730 -24.60 -11.59 9.61
N PRO A 731 -24.25 -10.89 10.71
CA PRO A 731 -24.89 -11.04 12.03
C PRO A 731 -26.25 -10.33 12.09
N GLY A 732 -27.27 -10.89 11.45
CA GLY A 732 -28.61 -10.32 11.46
C GLY A 732 -29.59 -11.04 10.53
N THR A 733 -30.89 -10.83 10.74
CA THR A 733 -31.95 -11.47 9.95
C THR A 733 -32.11 -10.88 8.54
N SER A 734 -31.59 -9.68 8.29
CA SER A 734 -31.60 -9.00 6.98
C SER A 734 -30.52 -9.50 6.00
N TYR A 735 -29.52 -10.23 6.48
CA TYR A 735 -28.44 -10.76 5.66
C TYR A 735 -28.88 -12.01 4.89
N LEU A 736 -28.34 -12.18 3.68
CA LEU A 736 -28.62 -13.33 2.80
C LEU A 736 -28.31 -14.67 3.49
N GLN A 737 -29.16 -15.65 3.23
CA GLN A 737 -29.08 -17.00 3.79
C GLN A 737 -28.08 -17.82 2.98
N ILE A 738 -27.12 -18.43 3.65
CA ILE A 738 -26.12 -19.34 3.07
C ILE A 738 -26.71 -20.76 3.02
N LYS A 739 -27.26 -21.22 4.14
CA LYS A 739 -27.80 -22.57 4.30
C LYS A 739 -28.72 -22.64 5.53
N THR A 740 -29.67 -23.59 5.51
CA THR A 740 -30.47 -23.94 6.69
C THR A 740 -29.77 -25.05 7.48
N LEU A 741 -29.57 -24.84 8.78
CA LEU A 741 -28.99 -25.82 9.70
C LEU A 741 -30.10 -26.64 10.35
N ALA A 742 -29.97 -27.97 10.29
CA ALA A 742 -30.87 -28.87 11.02
C ALA A 742 -30.61 -28.82 12.53
N LYS A 743 -31.64 -29.12 13.34
CA LYS A 743 -31.49 -29.28 14.79
C LYS A 743 -30.41 -30.34 15.09
N GLY A 744 -29.46 -29.99 15.95
CA GLY A 744 -28.33 -30.83 16.32
C GLY A 744 -27.08 -30.67 15.46
N ALA A 745 -27.12 -29.84 14.41
CA ALA A 745 -25.94 -29.57 13.56
C ALA A 745 -24.79 -28.98 14.38
N SER A 746 -23.61 -29.60 14.28
CA SER A 746 -22.39 -29.17 14.98
C SER A 746 -21.75 -27.96 14.30
N LEU A 747 -21.27 -27.01 15.11
CA LEU A 747 -20.72 -25.72 14.71
C LEU A 747 -19.40 -25.49 15.44
N ARG A 748 -18.35 -25.11 14.71
CA ARG A 748 -17.18 -24.44 15.29
C ARG A 748 -17.49 -22.95 15.36
N LEU A 749 -17.30 -22.32 16.51
CA LEU A 749 -17.65 -20.93 16.79
C LEU A 749 -16.36 -20.12 16.89
N TYR A 750 -16.26 -18.97 16.23
CA TYR A 750 -15.04 -18.16 16.19
C TYR A 750 -15.19 -16.82 16.92
N GLU A 751 -16.37 -16.20 16.83
CA GLU A 751 -16.67 -14.93 17.51
C GLU A 751 -18.19 -14.79 17.72
N ILE A 752 -18.59 -13.93 18.64
CA ILE A 752 -19.99 -13.51 18.82
C ILE A 752 -20.11 -12.00 18.64
N ARG A 753 -21.03 -11.57 17.77
CA ARG A 753 -21.31 -10.16 17.50
C ARG A 753 -22.81 -9.95 17.34
N ASP A 754 -23.36 -8.98 18.06
CA ASP A 754 -24.79 -8.62 18.03
C ASP A 754 -25.76 -9.80 18.25
N GLY A 755 -25.36 -10.77 19.08
CA GLY A 755 -26.17 -11.98 19.33
C GLY A 755 -26.14 -13.00 18.20
N TRP A 756 -25.12 -12.99 17.34
CA TRP A 756 -24.87 -13.98 16.30
C TRP A 756 -23.45 -14.53 16.44
N TYR A 757 -23.30 -15.84 16.32
CA TYR A 757 -22.00 -16.50 16.26
C TYR A 757 -21.50 -16.55 14.81
N ARG A 758 -20.25 -16.16 14.58
CA ARG A 758 -19.53 -16.58 13.36
C ARG A 758 -19.15 -18.04 13.54
N ALA A 759 -19.65 -18.90 12.66
CA ALA A 759 -19.57 -20.33 12.79
C ALA A 759 -19.15 -21.02 11.49
N ARG A 760 -18.46 -22.16 11.62
CA ARG A 760 -18.06 -23.04 10.52
C ARG A 760 -18.60 -24.46 10.71
N LEU A 761 -19.09 -25.05 9.62
CA LEU A 761 -19.52 -26.45 9.57
C LEU A 761 -18.35 -27.38 9.20
N ALA A 762 -18.55 -28.69 9.42
CA ALA A 762 -17.58 -29.71 9.06
C ALA A 762 -17.29 -29.78 7.54
N ASP A 763 -18.27 -29.38 6.71
CA ASP A 763 -18.12 -29.30 5.24
C ASP A 763 -17.33 -28.05 4.76
N GLY A 764 -16.87 -27.23 5.70
CA GLY A 764 -16.09 -26.02 5.42
C GLY A 764 -16.93 -24.75 5.24
N THR A 765 -18.26 -24.84 5.22
CA THR A 765 -19.14 -23.67 5.09
C THR A 765 -19.01 -22.74 6.30
N GLU A 766 -18.73 -21.46 6.07
CA GLU A 766 -18.63 -20.42 7.11
C GLU A 766 -19.78 -19.41 6.98
N GLY A 767 -20.30 -18.94 8.12
CA GLY A 767 -21.37 -17.95 8.15
C GLY A 767 -21.76 -17.54 9.58
N TRP A 768 -22.82 -16.75 9.70
CA TRP A 768 -23.34 -16.24 10.96
C TRP A 768 -24.62 -16.97 11.34
N VAL A 769 -24.70 -17.45 12.58
CA VAL A 769 -25.85 -18.18 13.13
C VAL A 769 -26.34 -17.50 14.39
N SER A 770 -27.65 -17.29 14.51
CA SER A 770 -28.21 -16.59 15.66
C SER A 770 -27.94 -17.36 16.95
N SER A 771 -27.35 -16.68 17.94
CA SER A 771 -27.00 -17.27 19.24
C SER A 771 -28.21 -17.86 19.98
N LYS A 772 -29.42 -17.34 19.71
CA LYS A 772 -30.69 -17.85 20.23
C LYS A 772 -30.94 -19.32 19.87
N TYR A 773 -30.34 -19.80 18.78
CA TYR A 773 -30.54 -21.15 18.25
C TYR A 773 -29.27 -22.00 18.29
N VAL A 774 -28.29 -21.64 19.11
CA VAL A 774 -27.03 -22.39 19.28
C VAL A 774 -26.82 -22.73 20.75
N SER A 775 -26.68 -24.01 21.05
CA SER A 775 -26.24 -24.54 22.34
C SER A 775 -24.73 -24.70 22.32
N VAL A 776 -24.00 -23.87 23.04
CA VAL A 776 -22.54 -23.94 23.12
C VAL A 776 -22.14 -25.17 23.94
N THR A 777 -21.27 -26.00 23.37
CA THR A 777 -20.71 -27.22 23.99
C THR A 777 -19.26 -27.04 24.41
N VAL A 778 -18.53 -26.13 23.76
CA VAL A 778 -17.19 -25.66 24.15
C VAL A 778 -17.19 -24.14 24.02
N ALA A 779 -16.86 -23.40 25.08
CA ALA A 779 -16.89 -21.94 25.05
C ALA A 779 -15.83 -21.35 24.11
N LEU A 780 -16.11 -20.18 23.55
CA LEU A 780 -15.10 -19.37 22.85
C LEU A 780 -13.97 -18.99 23.84
N PRO A 781 -12.70 -18.99 23.42
CA PRO A 781 -11.61 -18.44 24.23
C PRO A 781 -11.88 -16.97 24.59
N ALA A 782 -11.57 -16.56 25.81
CA ALA A 782 -11.88 -15.20 26.28
C ALA A 782 -11.00 -14.15 25.57
N GLU A 783 -11.61 -13.13 24.97
CA GLU A 783 -10.92 -11.89 24.64
C GLU A 783 -10.39 -11.22 25.91
N GLN A 784 -9.09 -10.92 25.93
CA GLN A 784 -8.50 -10.04 26.92
C GLN A 784 -9.10 -8.63 26.75
N THR A 785 -10.04 -8.30 27.63
CA THR A 785 -10.67 -6.99 27.77
C THR A 785 -10.17 -6.35 29.06
N GLU A 786 -9.44 -5.25 28.94
CA GLU A 786 -9.14 -4.37 30.08
C GLU A 786 -10.41 -3.65 30.55
N THR A 787 -10.57 -3.59 31.87
CA THR A 787 -11.72 -3.04 32.59
C THR A 787 -11.72 -1.51 32.65
N PRO A 788 -12.91 -0.87 32.68
CA PRO A 788 -13.08 0.57 32.83
C PRO A 788 -12.82 1.02 34.28
N ASN A 789 -11.97 2.04 34.44
CA ASN A 789 -11.89 2.82 35.67
C ASN A 789 -13.09 3.78 35.71
N THR A 790 -14.00 3.57 36.66
CA THR A 790 -14.96 4.60 37.07
C THR A 790 -14.23 5.68 37.85
N ASN A 791 -14.30 6.94 37.40
CA ASN A 791 -14.17 8.08 38.30
C ASN A 791 -15.49 8.87 38.28
N PRO A 792 -16.17 9.03 39.43
CA PRO A 792 -17.41 9.78 39.56
C PRO A 792 -17.13 11.30 39.49
N GLY A 793 -17.84 11.99 38.60
CA GLY A 793 -17.67 13.42 38.33
C GLY A 793 -17.44 13.66 36.84
N GLY A 794 -18.49 13.46 36.03
CA GLY A 794 -18.39 13.69 34.59
C GLY A 794 -18.12 15.17 34.33
N GLN A 795 -16.89 15.51 33.96
CA GLN A 795 -16.55 16.84 33.47
C GLN A 795 -17.26 17.07 32.12
N ALA A 796 -17.83 18.25 31.94
CA ALA A 796 -18.38 18.65 30.65
C ALA A 796 -17.27 18.60 29.59
N ILE A 797 -17.50 17.85 28.52
CA ILE A 797 -16.57 17.72 27.38
C ILE A 797 -16.67 18.89 26.40
N GLY A 798 -17.60 19.82 26.63
CA GLY A 798 -17.71 21.08 25.90
C GLY A 798 -19.12 21.65 25.91
N THR A 799 -19.34 22.69 25.09
CA THR A 799 -20.68 23.20 24.79
C THR A 799 -21.03 22.85 23.35
N GLY A 800 -22.31 22.66 23.04
CA GLY A 800 -22.81 22.37 21.70
C GLY A 800 -23.90 23.34 21.31
N LEU A 801 -23.93 23.78 20.06
CA LEU A 801 -25.00 24.58 19.49
C LEU A 801 -25.84 23.71 18.56
N THR A 802 -27.16 23.70 18.72
CA THR A 802 -28.03 22.98 17.79
C THR A 802 -28.01 23.65 16.41
N ASN A 803 -27.75 22.89 15.35
CA ASN A 803 -27.68 23.42 13.98
C ASN A 803 -29.04 23.42 13.24
N THR A 804 -30.05 22.76 13.83
CA THR A 804 -31.44 22.69 13.38
C THR A 804 -32.39 22.45 14.57
N THR A 805 -33.69 22.29 14.32
CA THR A 805 -34.64 21.81 15.35
C THR A 805 -34.42 20.33 15.65
N VAL A 806 -34.16 19.97 16.91
CA VAL A 806 -33.78 18.61 17.33
C VAL A 806 -34.52 18.17 18.59
N ASN A 807 -34.86 16.88 18.68
CA ASN A 807 -35.52 16.27 19.84
C ASN A 807 -34.52 15.97 20.96
N PHE A 808 -34.80 16.47 22.17
CA PHE A 808 -34.11 16.14 23.41
C PHE A 808 -34.81 14.97 24.10
N ARG A 809 -34.08 13.87 24.35
CA ARG A 809 -34.66 12.56 24.73
C ARG A 809 -34.05 12.01 26.02
N GLU A 810 -34.77 11.10 26.67
CA GLU A 810 -34.29 10.44 27.91
C GLU A 810 -33.16 9.41 27.66
N GLY A 811 -32.99 8.93 26.42
CA GLY A 811 -31.96 7.94 26.07
C GLY A 811 -31.40 8.12 24.65
N PRO A 812 -30.22 7.54 24.34
CA PRO A 812 -29.56 7.66 23.04
C PRO A 812 -30.22 6.74 22.01
N GLY A 813 -31.26 7.25 21.33
CA GLY A 813 -31.97 6.51 20.29
C GLY A 813 -33.29 7.14 19.89
N THR A 814 -33.81 6.76 18.71
CA THR A 814 -35.08 7.27 18.18
C THR A 814 -36.31 6.70 18.88
N SER A 815 -36.17 5.58 19.60
CA SER A 815 -37.19 4.95 20.45
C SER A 815 -37.28 5.55 21.87
N GLY A 816 -36.31 6.37 22.28
CA GLY A 816 -36.32 7.03 23.60
C GLY A 816 -37.40 8.11 23.68
N LYS A 817 -38.06 8.24 24.84
CA LYS A 817 -39.12 9.23 25.08
C LYS A 817 -38.59 10.65 24.86
N VAL A 818 -39.35 11.47 24.13
CA VAL A 818 -39.01 12.88 23.89
C VAL A 818 -39.39 13.70 25.12
N ILE A 819 -38.41 14.37 25.70
CA ILE A 819 -38.58 15.31 26.82
C ILE A 819 -39.08 16.65 26.26
N THR A 820 -38.37 17.21 25.27
CA THR A 820 -38.75 18.46 24.58
C THR A 820 -38.00 18.59 23.24
N GLN A 821 -38.16 19.72 22.53
CA GLN A 821 -37.43 20.05 21.31
C GLN A 821 -36.65 21.36 21.45
N PHE A 822 -35.41 21.37 20.95
CA PHE A 822 -34.59 22.58 20.85
C PHE A 822 -34.62 23.12 19.43
N LYS A 823 -34.84 24.42 19.27
CA LYS A 823 -34.72 25.13 17.98
C LYS A 823 -33.25 25.29 17.59
N LYS A 824 -32.97 25.68 16.34
CA LYS A 824 -31.62 26.02 15.88
C LYS A 824 -31.00 27.15 16.72
N GLY A 825 -29.75 26.99 17.10
CA GLY A 825 -28.95 27.99 17.82
C GLY A 825 -28.99 27.87 19.34
N VAL A 826 -29.63 26.84 19.89
CA VAL A 826 -29.70 26.60 21.35
C VAL A 826 -28.39 26.00 21.83
N SER A 827 -27.81 26.61 22.86
CA SER A 827 -26.57 26.16 23.50
C SER A 827 -26.84 25.14 24.61
N VAL A 828 -26.11 24.03 24.61
CA VAL A 828 -26.21 22.92 25.56
C VAL A 828 -24.84 22.48 26.05
N THR A 829 -24.74 21.91 27.25
CA THR A 829 -23.47 21.39 27.78
C THR A 829 -23.34 19.91 27.44
N LEU A 830 -22.22 19.49 26.86
CA LEU A 830 -21.97 18.12 26.40
C LEU A 830 -21.15 17.34 27.43
N TYR A 831 -21.45 16.05 27.62
CA TYR A 831 -20.74 15.20 28.59
C TYR A 831 -20.16 13.90 27.99
N ALA A 832 -20.81 13.32 26.98
CA ALA A 832 -20.29 12.12 26.31
C ALA A 832 -20.91 11.97 24.92
N LEU A 833 -20.18 11.36 23.97
CA LEU A 833 -20.73 10.89 22.69
C LEU A 833 -20.84 9.37 22.74
N LYS A 834 -22.05 8.82 22.58
CA LYS A 834 -22.32 7.38 22.57
C LYS A 834 -23.24 7.05 21.40
N ASP A 835 -22.80 6.16 20.52
CA ASP A 835 -23.59 5.61 19.41
C ASP A 835 -24.26 6.69 18.52
N GLY A 836 -23.55 7.80 18.29
CA GLY A 836 -24.03 8.93 17.49
C GLY A 836 -24.94 9.91 18.24
N TRP A 837 -25.08 9.80 19.56
CA TRP A 837 -25.86 10.72 20.41
C TRP A 837 -24.96 11.38 21.46
N TYR A 838 -25.09 12.71 21.60
CA TYR A 838 -24.48 13.42 22.71
C TYR A 838 -25.37 13.29 23.94
N GLU A 839 -24.77 12.92 25.08
CA GLU A 839 -25.32 13.18 26.40
C GLU A 839 -25.14 14.66 26.71
N VAL A 840 -26.26 15.35 26.95
CA VAL A 840 -26.28 16.80 27.14
C VAL A 840 -27.06 17.20 28.39
N GLU A 841 -26.68 18.35 28.95
CA GLU A 841 -27.40 18.99 30.05
C GLU A 841 -27.86 20.38 29.62
N TYR A 842 -29.13 20.68 29.88
CA TYR A 842 -29.74 21.98 29.60
C TYR A 842 -30.75 22.32 30.70
N GLY A 843 -30.63 23.49 31.32
CA GLY A 843 -31.52 23.93 32.40
C GLY A 843 -31.52 23.00 33.63
N GLY A 844 -30.41 22.29 33.89
CA GLY A 844 -30.28 21.33 35.00
C GLY A 844 -30.87 19.94 34.72
N GLN A 845 -31.43 19.70 33.53
CA GLN A 845 -31.97 18.40 33.12
C GLN A 845 -31.05 17.69 32.12
N ARG A 846 -30.79 16.40 32.36
CA ARG A 846 -29.95 15.52 31.52
C ARG A 846 -30.78 14.76 30.49
N GLY A 847 -30.20 14.58 29.30
CA GLY A 847 -30.80 13.79 28.22
C GLY A 847 -29.88 13.70 27.02
N TYR A 848 -30.42 13.34 25.86
CA TYR A 848 -29.63 13.02 24.66
C TYR A 848 -30.11 13.79 23.44
N LEU A 849 -29.15 14.29 22.65
CA LEU A 849 -29.36 14.91 21.34
C LEU A 849 -28.61 14.14 20.26
N TYR A 850 -29.20 14.04 19.07
CA TYR A 850 -28.55 13.33 17.98
C TYR A 850 -27.36 14.15 17.46
N ALA A 851 -26.16 13.56 17.47
CA ALA A 851 -24.90 14.29 17.35
C ALA A 851 -24.76 15.07 16.04
N LYS A 852 -25.33 14.55 14.94
CA LYS A 852 -25.32 15.23 13.64
C LYS A 852 -26.01 16.61 13.65
N TYR A 853 -26.86 16.87 14.64
CA TYR A 853 -27.60 18.13 14.77
C TYR A 853 -27.03 19.09 15.83
N VAL A 854 -25.85 18.77 16.38
CA VAL A 854 -25.17 19.57 17.40
C VAL A 854 -23.76 19.89 16.92
N THR A 855 -23.47 21.18 16.77
CA THR A 855 -22.15 21.70 16.43
C THR A 855 -21.41 22.03 17.72
N VAL A 856 -20.30 21.34 17.99
CA VAL A 856 -19.52 21.53 19.22
C VAL A 856 -18.80 22.88 19.18
N ALA A 857 -19.00 23.70 20.21
CA ALA A 857 -18.30 24.94 20.48
C ALA A 857 -17.36 24.72 21.68
N ALA A 858 -16.06 24.92 21.47
CA ALA A 858 -15.05 24.83 22.53
C ALA A 858 -15.24 25.98 23.55
N GLN A 859 -15.26 25.68 24.85
CA GLN A 859 -15.14 26.66 25.93
C GLN A 859 -13.68 26.76 26.41
N PRO A 860 -13.23 27.95 26.86
CA PRO A 860 -11.93 28.17 27.48
C PRO A 860 -11.92 27.63 28.93
N THR A 861 -10.76 27.13 29.37
CA THR A 861 -10.49 26.51 30.67
C THR A 861 -10.49 27.51 31.84
N GLY A 862 -10.84 27.07 33.05
CA GLY A 862 -10.59 27.81 34.31
C GLY A 862 -10.93 26.96 35.55
N GLY A 863 -10.27 27.09 36.71
CA GLY A 863 -9.28 28.07 37.21
C GLY A 863 -8.76 27.66 38.61
N GLY A 864 -7.92 28.43 39.32
CA GLY A 864 -7.44 29.78 39.07
C GLY A 864 -6.43 30.30 40.12
N GLY A 865 -5.97 31.53 39.90
CA GLY A 865 -5.13 32.35 40.78
C GLY A 865 -4.63 33.59 40.03
N ALA A 866 -5.01 34.78 40.50
CA ALA A 866 -4.97 36.05 39.77
C ALA A 866 -3.56 36.60 39.48
N GLY A 867 -3.42 37.29 38.34
CA GLY A 867 -2.25 38.12 37.98
C GLY A 867 -2.08 38.17 36.46
N GLY A 868 -2.64 39.19 35.80
CA GLY A 868 -2.64 39.29 34.35
C GLY A 868 -1.29 39.69 33.76
N VAL A 869 -0.95 39.19 32.57
CA VAL A 869 -0.52 39.98 31.40
C VAL A 869 -0.76 39.17 30.11
N THR A 870 -0.90 39.92 29.02
CA THR A 870 -1.13 39.69 27.58
C THR A 870 -0.56 38.45 26.83
N PRO A 871 -1.11 38.15 25.63
CA PRO A 871 -0.82 36.97 24.83
C PRO A 871 0.48 37.09 24.02
N GLU A 872 1.47 36.23 24.26
CA GLU A 872 2.69 36.21 23.45
C GLU A 872 3.38 34.83 23.46
N GLY A 873 3.80 34.35 22.28
CA GLY A 873 4.39 33.02 22.10
C GLY A 873 5.80 32.85 22.67
N ALA A 874 6.12 31.63 23.07
CA ALA A 874 7.46 31.05 23.18
C ALA A 874 7.29 29.55 23.45
N GLY A 875 8.27 28.74 23.04
CA GLY A 875 8.26 27.29 23.20
C GLY A 875 7.96 26.85 24.63
N GLY A 876 6.93 26.03 24.78
CA GLY A 876 6.75 25.18 25.94
C GLY A 876 7.42 23.85 25.65
N THR A 877 8.64 23.66 26.13
CA THR A 877 9.33 22.37 26.12
C THR A 877 8.60 21.42 27.04
N VAL A 878 7.79 20.52 26.48
CA VAL A 878 7.36 19.32 27.19
C VAL A 878 8.46 18.29 26.99
N SER A 879 9.22 18.04 28.05
CA SER A 879 10.30 17.03 28.12
C SER A 879 9.89 15.73 27.41
N GLY A 880 10.46 15.50 26.21
CA GLY A 880 10.35 14.24 25.46
C GLY A 880 9.49 14.26 24.18
N GLY A 881 8.70 15.31 23.92
CA GLY A 881 7.72 15.37 22.81
C GLY A 881 8.23 15.96 21.48
N LEU A 882 7.49 15.73 20.40
CA LEU A 882 7.69 16.41 19.12
C LEU A 882 7.25 17.88 19.23
N THR A 883 8.00 18.82 18.65
CA THR A 883 7.65 20.25 18.64
C THR A 883 7.27 20.69 17.22
N LEU A 884 6.12 21.37 17.09
CA LEU A 884 5.67 21.89 15.80
C LEU A 884 6.42 23.17 15.42
N ALA A 885 6.52 23.42 14.11
CA ALA A 885 7.01 24.70 13.61
C ALA A 885 6.09 25.85 14.05
N SER A 886 6.65 27.05 14.25
CA SER A 886 5.88 28.27 14.51
C SER A 886 6.02 29.26 13.35
N GLY A 887 4.95 29.97 13.03
CA GLY A 887 4.93 31.02 12.01
C GLY A 887 4.15 32.24 12.46
N ALA A 888 4.28 33.32 11.71
CA ALA A 888 3.50 34.53 11.90
C ALA A 888 3.09 35.15 10.56
N SER A 889 1.92 35.77 10.49
CA SER A 889 1.51 36.55 9.32
C SER A 889 2.38 37.80 9.18
N THR A 890 2.75 38.15 7.96
CA THR A 890 3.53 39.36 7.65
C THR A 890 2.61 40.54 7.26
N ALA A 891 1.37 40.25 6.88
CA ALA A 891 0.33 41.24 6.56
C ALA A 891 -1.07 40.66 6.85
N LYS A 892 -2.13 41.42 6.52
CA LYS A 892 -3.50 40.92 6.61
C LYS A 892 -3.71 39.76 5.64
N VAL A 893 -4.16 38.61 6.13
CA VAL A 893 -4.31 37.40 5.30
C VAL A 893 -5.51 36.54 5.73
N ASN A 894 -6.17 35.92 4.75
CA ASN A 894 -7.29 35.02 5.01
C ASN A 894 -6.77 33.62 5.40
N PHE A 895 -7.28 33.09 6.50
CA PHE A 895 -7.16 31.70 6.92
C PHE A 895 -8.31 30.89 6.35
N ARG A 896 -8.04 29.86 5.54
CA ARG A 896 -9.01 29.23 4.65
C ARG A 896 -9.12 27.72 4.83
N THR A 897 -10.23 27.14 4.40
CA THR A 897 -10.44 25.68 4.46
C THR A 897 -9.66 24.90 3.38
N LYS A 898 -9.14 25.56 2.33
CA LYS A 898 -8.36 24.95 1.25
C LYS A 898 -7.20 25.85 0.81
N ALA A 899 -6.18 25.27 0.20
CA ALA A 899 -5.03 25.97 -0.39
C ALA A 899 -5.37 26.68 -1.72
N SER A 900 -6.43 27.49 -1.73
CA SER A 900 -6.95 28.18 -2.92
C SER A 900 -7.70 29.46 -2.56
N THR A 901 -7.71 30.41 -3.48
CA THR A 901 -8.56 31.63 -3.44
C THR A 901 -9.86 31.48 -4.24
N GLY A 902 -10.05 30.36 -4.95
CA GLY A 902 -11.21 30.11 -5.82
C GLY A 902 -12.48 29.65 -5.10
N SER A 903 -13.54 29.41 -5.89
CA SER A 903 -14.83 28.89 -5.40
C SER A 903 -14.64 27.51 -4.76
N GLY A 904 -15.08 27.37 -3.50
CA GLY A 904 -14.92 26.14 -2.70
C GLY A 904 -13.89 26.23 -1.56
N SER A 905 -13.19 27.36 -1.41
CA SER A 905 -12.30 27.66 -0.29
C SER A 905 -12.92 28.72 0.64
N ALA A 906 -13.57 28.26 1.73
CA ALA A 906 -14.22 29.16 2.68
C ALA A 906 -13.18 29.86 3.56
N VAL A 907 -13.42 31.12 3.88
CA VAL A 907 -12.61 31.87 4.85
C VAL A 907 -13.06 31.45 6.25
N ILE A 908 -12.15 30.82 7.00
CA ILE A 908 -12.32 30.45 8.41
C ILE A 908 -12.18 31.69 9.29
N ASP A 909 -11.16 32.50 9.01
CA ASP A 909 -10.85 33.74 9.73
C ASP A 909 -9.96 34.66 8.87
N THR A 910 -9.74 35.90 9.32
CA THR A 910 -8.79 36.84 8.71
C THR A 910 -7.79 37.33 9.75
N PHE A 911 -6.52 37.05 9.53
CA PHE A 911 -5.43 37.45 10.42
C PHE A 911 -4.99 38.88 10.15
N ALA A 912 -4.67 39.60 11.22
CA ALA A 912 -3.89 40.85 11.15
C ALA A 912 -2.39 40.51 10.99
N ALA A 913 -1.55 41.50 10.66
CA ALA A 913 -0.10 41.31 10.65
C ALA A 913 0.41 40.87 12.04
N ASN A 914 1.46 40.04 12.07
CA ASN A 914 2.08 39.46 13.27
C ASN A 914 1.21 38.48 14.08
N THR A 915 0.12 37.96 13.50
CA THR A 915 -0.67 36.89 14.13
C THR A 915 0.17 35.61 14.15
N LYS A 916 0.46 35.07 15.34
CA LYS A 916 1.28 33.87 15.55
C LYS A 916 0.44 32.59 15.42
N PHE A 917 0.97 31.55 14.78
CA PHE A 917 0.32 30.24 14.60
C PHE A 917 1.35 29.10 14.54
N GLN A 918 0.91 27.85 14.64
CA GLN A 918 1.76 26.67 14.41
C GLN A 918 1.65 26.21 12.96
N VAL A 919 2.76 25.81 12.36
CA VAL A 919 2.81 25.28 10.99
C VAL A 919 2.89 23.76 11.05
N LEU A 920 1.91 23.10 10.44
CA LEU A 920 1.79 21.64 10.39
C LEU A 920 2.35 21.08 9.08
N GLY A 921 2.25 21.85 7.99
CA GLY A 921 2.76 21.46 6.68
C GLY A 921 2.67 22.58 5.66
N GLU A 922 2.95 22.28 4.40
CA GLU A 922 2.90 23.20 3.28
C GLU A 922 2.37 22.55 1.99
N CYS A 923 1.68 23.36 1.18
CA CYS A 923 1.11 22.95 -0.10
C CYS A 923 1.28 24.08 -1.11
N GLY A 924 2.25 23.95 -2.02
CA GLY A 924 2.62 25.01 -2.97
C GLY A 924 2.87 26.35 -2.27
N GLU A 925 2.13 27.38 -2.66
CA GLU A 925 2.18 28.75 -2.11
C GLU A 925 1.42 28.92 -0.77
N TRP A 926 1.09 27.84 -0.06
CA TRP A 926 0.32 27.88 1.19
C TRP A 926 0.99 27.11 2.33
N TYR A 927 0.84 27.62 3.54
CA TYR A 927 1.10 26.86 4.77
C TYR A 927 -0.21 26.25 5.29
N TYR A 928 -0.18 24.98 5.67
CA TYR A 928 -1.21 24.36 6.49
C TYR A 928 -0.86 24.57 7.96
N ILE A 929 -1.76 25.21 8.71
CA ILE A 929 -1.48 25.74 10.04
C ILE A 929 -2.52 25.30 11.06
N LEU A 930 -2.12 25.36 12.34
CA LEU A 930 -2.98 25.24 13.51
C LEU A 930 -3.04 26.60 14.22
N TYR A 931 -4.24 27.15 14.34
CA TYR A 931 -4.51 28.41 15.02
C TYR A 931 -5.81 28.31 15.81
N ASN A 932 -5.76 28.57 17.12
CA ASN A 932 -6.90 28.48 18.05
C ASN A 932 -7.71 27.17 17.91
N GLY A 933 -7.00 26.03 17.82
CA GLY A 933 -7.63 24.71 17.71
C GLY A 933 -8.27 24.38 16.36
N LYS A 934 -8.17 25.29 15.37
CA LYS A 934 -8.64 25.07 13.99
C LYS A 934 -7.46 24.84 13.07
N THR A 935 -7.65 24.00 12.06
CA THR A 935 -6.69 23.81 10.98
C THR A 935 -7.19 24.38 9.66
N GLY A 936 -6.25 24.76 8.79
CA GLY A 936 -6.55 25.35 7.50
C GLY A 936 -5.31 25.97 6.85
N PHE A 937 -5.50 26.78 5.82
CA PHE A 937 -4.43 27.27 4.96
C PHE A 937 -4.27 28.79 5.02
N VAL A 938 -3.01 29.24 5.03
CA VAL A 938 -2.63 30.66 4.91
C VAL A 938 -1.60 30.81 3.80
N ASN A 939 -1.70 31.86 2.99
CA ASN A 939 -0.82 32.04 1.84
C ASN A 939 0.59 32.48 2.27
N LYS A 940 1.64 31.85 1.72
CA LYS A 940 3.05 32.09 2.07
C LYS A 940 3.51 33.51 1.76
N ALA A 941 2.93 34.17 0.77
CA ALA A 941 3.27 35.58 0.47
C ALA A 941 2.98 36.51 1.66
N TYR A 942 2.08 36.11 2.57
CA TYR A 942 1.65 36.90 3.72
C TYR A 942 1.92 36.21 5.06
N ALA A 943 2.78 35.19 5.08
CA ALA A 943 3.11 34.40 6.26
C ALA A 943 4.56 33.95 6.21
N LYS A 944 5.25 33.95 7.36
CA LYS A 944 6.63 33.45 7.46
C LYS A 944 6.77 32.44 8.59
N VAL A 945 7.61 31.43 8.36
CA VAL A 945 8.06 30.53 9.44
C VAL A 945 9.05 31.30 10.32
N THR A 946 8.87 31.18 11.62
CA THR A 946 9.68 31.85 12.66
C THR A 946 10.53 30.86 13.45
N ALA A 947 10.09 29.60 13.55
CA ALA A 947 10.89 28.48 14.02
C ALA A 947 10.42 27.19 13.32
N SER A 948 11.36 26.30 13.00
CA SER A 948 11.09 25.07 12.23
C SER A 948 10.51 23.92 13.05
N GLY A 949 10.66 23.93 14.38
CA GLY A 949 10.28 22.80 15.24
C GLY A 949 11.04 21.50 14.95
N THR A 950 10.83 20.47 15.76
CA THR A 950 11.43 19.13 15.56
C THR A 950 10.57 18.22 14.68
N ALA A 951 9.29 18.57 14.45
CA ALA A 951 8.40 17.87 13.52
C ALA A 951 8.78 18.02 12.05
N GLY A 952 9.54 19.07 11.71
CA GLY A 952 9.71 19.55 10.35
C GLY A 952 8.39 20.10 9.76
N ILE A 953 8.49 20.76 8.60
CA ILE A 953 7.33 21.22 7.84
C ILE A 953 7.16 20.25 6.67
N GLN A 954 6.05 19.52 6.68
CA GLN A 954 5.79 18.44 5.72
C GLN A 954 5.06 18.95 4.48
N THR A 955 5.29 18.36 3.32
CA THR A 955 4.45 18.63 2.14
C THR A 955 3.12 17.90 2.28
N VAL A 956 2.01 18.61 2.08
CA VAL A 956 0.65 18.10 2.26
C VAL A 956 -0.28 18.44 1.10
N GLY A 957 -1.44 17.76 1.03
CA GLY A 957 -2.48 18.04 0.04
C GLY A 957 -3.18 19.40 0.24
N ASP A 958 -3.95 19.83 -0.76
CA ASP A 958 -4.65 21.12 -0.78
C ASP A 958 -5.95 21.17 0.05
N THR A 959 -6.36 20.00 0.58
CA THR A 959 -7.55 19.78 1.39
C THR A 959 -7.22 18.76 2.48
N LEU A 960 -7.33 19.16 3.74
CA LEU A 960 -7.08 18.29 4.91
C LEU A 960 -8.18 18.49 5.94
N THR A 961 -8.55 17.42 6.62
CA THR A 961 -9.54 17.46 7.70
C THR A 961 -8.90 16.91 8.97
N LEU A 962 -9.09 17.63 10.07
CA LEU A 962 -8.71 17.16 11.40
C LEU A 962 -9.59 15.96 11.79
N ILE A 963 -8.98 14.86 12.22
CA ILE A 963 -9.70 13.65 12.64
C ILE A 963 -9.48 13.44 14.14
N VAL A 964 -10.55 13.51 14.92
CA VAL A 964 -10.52 13.16 16.36
C VAL A 964 -11.00 11.73 16.47
N THR A 965 -10.14 10.83 16.95
CA THR A 965 -10.40 9.40 16.99
C THR A 965 -9.61 8.73 18.13
N SER A 966 -9.52 7.40 18.12
CA SER A 966 -8.79 6.61 19.09
C SER A 966 -7.86 5.59 18.43
N THR A 967 -6.85 5.11 19.15
CA THR A 967 -6.05 3.97 18.71
C THR A 967 -6.87 2.66 18.65
N SER A 968 -6.53 1.74 17.76
CA SER A 968 -7.17 0.41 17.59
C SER A 968 -6.41 -0.72 18.32
N ALA A 969 -5.15 -0.48 18.69
CA ALA A 969 -4.37 -1.31 19.61
C ALA A 969 -3.31 -0.45 20.33
N GLU A 970 -2.49 -1.08 21.17
CA GLU A 970 -1.33 -0.42 21.79
C GLU A 970 -0.33 -0.01 20.70
N VAL A 971 0.11 1.25 20.70
CA VAL A 971 0.99 1.79 19.65
C VAL A 971 1.95 2.84 20.18
N ASN A 972 3.16 2.90 19.63
CA ASN A 972 4.15 3.91 20.02
C ASN A 972 3.90 5.25 19.32
N LEU A 973 3.82 6.32 20.10
CA LEU A 973 3.97 7.69 19.65
C LEU A 973 5.48 8.01 19.56
N ARG A 974 5.93 8.52 18.41
CA ARG A 974 7.36 8.64 18.07
C ARG A 974 7.75 10.05 17.62
N GLN A 975 9.05 10.35 17.70
CA GLN A 975 9.60 11.63 17.25
C GLN A 975 9.71 11.74 15.72
N GLY A 976 9.54 10.64 14.98
CA GLY A 976 9.61 10.60 13.52
C GLY A 976 8.76 9.48 12.93
N ARG A 977 8.62 9.51 11.60
CA ARG A 977 7.88 8.52 10.82
C ARG A 977 8.77 7.30 10.55
N GLY A 978 8.69 6.31 11.42
CA GLY A 978 9.50 5.09 11.32
C GLY A 978 9.50 4.29 12.62
N THR A 979 9.63 2.98 12.54
CA THR A 979 9.72 2.11 13.73
C THR A 979 11.07 2.23 14.44
N ASP A 980 12.08 2.75 13.74
CA ASP A 980 13.42 3.14 14.19
C ASP A 980 13.46 4.53 14.84
N ALA A 981 12.46 5.38 14.61
CA ALA A 981 12.37 6.69 15.24
C ALA A 981 12.17 6.58 16.76
N ALA A 982 12.81 7.49 17.51
CA ALA A 982 12.79 7.50 18.96
C ALA A 982 11.35 7.50 19.49
N LYS A 983 11.08 6.55 20.39
CA LYS A 983 9.80 6.43 21.07
C LYS A 983 9.65 7.58 22.07
N ILE A 984 8.58 8.35 21.93
CA ILE A 984 8.16 9.36 22.90
C ILE A 984 7.43 8.66 24.05
N LYS A 985 6.37 7.90 23.72
CA LYS A 985 5.60 7.10 24.67
C LYS A 985 4.83 5.98 23.96
N THR A 986 4.28 5.07 24.74
CA THR A 986 3.25 4.13 24.26
C THR A 986 1.88 4.71 24.54
N LEU A 987 0.99 4.61 23.57
CA LEU A 987 -0.43 4.87 23.68
C LEU A 987 -1.15 3.53 23.86
N ALA A 988 -1.98 3.42 24.89
CA ALA A 988 -2.80 2.22 25.12
C ALA A 988 -3.81 2.04 23.97
N ASN A 989 -4.38 0.84 23.84
CA ASN A 989 -5.53 0.62 22.97
C ASN A 989 -6.69 1.56 23.36
N LYS A 990 -7.37 2.15 22.37
CA LYS A 990 -8.44 3.15 22.53
C LYS A 990 -7.98 4.49 23.15
N ALA A 991 -6.69 4.79 23.19
CA ALA A 991 -6.19 6.10 23.58
C ALA A 991 -6.71 7.17 22.62
N SER A 992 -7.19 8.30 23.16
CA SER A 992 -7.71 9.41 22.35
C SER A 992 -6.58 10.10 21.60
N VAL A 993 -6.76 10.28 20.30
CA VAL A 993 -5.79 10.94 19.41
C VAL A 993 -6.49 11.97 18.53
N THR A 994 -5.82 13.08 18.30
CA THR A 994 -6.23 14.06 17.27
C THR A 994 -5.22 14.01 16.14
N VAL A 995 -5.64 13.55 14.96
CA VAL A 995 -4.82 13.44 13.76
C VAL A 995 -4.95 14.71 12.94
N TYR A 996 -3.81 15.37 12.71
CA TYR A 996 -3.74 16.64 11.97
C TYR A 996 -3.46 16.45 10.49
N LEU A 997 -2.72 15.40 10.14
CA LEU A 997 -2.39 14.98 8.78
C LEU A 997 -1.90 13.52 8.80
N ILE A 998 -2.02 12.86 7.65
CA ILE A 998 -1.59 11.46 7.43
C ILE A 998 -0.60 11.48 6.27
N LEU A 999 0.59 10.92 6.47
CA LEU A 999 1.65 10.86 5.46
C LEU A 999 2.41 9.54 5.58
N ASP A 1000 2.55 8.83 4.46
CA ASP A 1000 3.37 7.63 4.33
C ASP A 1000 3.08 6.53 5.38
N GLY A 1001 1.81 6.31 5.74
CA GLY A 1001 1.42 5.32 6.76
C GLY A 1001 1.56 5.80 8.21
N TRP A 1002 1.81 7.10 8.42
CA TRP A 1002 1.96 7.71 9.75
C TRP A 1002 1.08 8.94 9.91
N CYS A 1003 0.42 9.03 11.06
CA CYS A 1003 -0.37 10.16 11.49
C CYS A 1003 0.48 11.12 12.34
N LEU A 1004 0.54 12.40 11.98
CA LEU A 1004 0.95 13.43 12.93
C LEU A 1004 -0.22 13.69 13.88
N ALA A 1005 -0.08 13.27 15.12
CA ALA A 1005 -1.15 13.28 16.09
C ALA A 1005 -0.78 14.02 17.38
N LEU A 1006 -1.79 14.56 18.05
CA LEU A 1006 -1.74 14.99 19.44
C LEU A 1006 -2.42 13.93 20.30
N ALA A 1007 -1.68 13.39 21.26
CA ALA A 1007 -2.18 12.42 22.22
C ALA A 1007 -1.68 12.80 23.62
N ASP A 1008 -2.57 12.89 24.61
CA ASP A 1008 -2.26 13.29 25.98
C ASP A 1008 -1.44 14.60 26.09
N GLY A 1009 -1.75 15.58 25.24
CA GLY A 1009 -1.04 16.87 25.23
C GLY A 1009 0.36 16.85 24.59
N VAL A 1010 0.77 15.71 24.00
CA VAL A 1010 2.07 15.55 23.36
C VAL A 1010 1.90 15.27 21.87
N TYR A 1011 2.62 16.03 21.02
CA TYR A 1011 2.67 15.76 19.59
C TYR A 1011 3.63 14.61 19.29
N GLY A 1012 3.31 13.82 18.28
CA GLY A 1012 4.19 12.81 17.74
C GLY A 1012 3.61 12.10 16.52
N TRP A 1013 4.41 11.20 15.98
CA TRP A 1013 4.04 10.34 14.87
C TRP A 1013 3.56 8.99 15.38
N VAL A 1014 2.41 8.55 14.89
CA VAL A 1014 1.81 7.25 15.22
C VAL A 1014 1.45 6.54 13.92
N ILE A 1015 1.73 5.25 13.83
CA ILE A 1015 1.44 4.45 12.63
C ILE A 1015 -0.08 4.35 12.44
N ASP A 1016 -0.56 4.57 11.22
CA ASP A 1016 -1.98 4.76 10.92
C ASP A 1016 -2.81 3.47 11.01
N ASP A 1017 -2.22 2.30 10.76
CA ASP A 1017 -2.83 0.96 11.00
C ASP A 1017 -3.43 0.82 12.41
N TYR A 1018 -2.88 1.57 13.36
CA TYR A 1018 -3.27 1.53 14.76
C TYR A 1018 -4.20 2.69 15.15
N ILE A 1019 -4.70 3.45 14.17
CA ILE A 1019 -5.61 4.58 14.37
C ILE A 1019 -6.92 4.31 13.64
N LYS A 1020 -8.07 4.53 14.29
CA LYS A 1020 -9.39 4.36 13.67
C LYS A 1020 -9.72 5.54 12.76
N LEU A 1021 -9.21 5.52 11.54
CA LEU A 1021 -9.38 6.60 10.55
C LEU A 1021 -10.70 6.52 9.77
N SER A 1022 -11.55 5.53 10.04
CA SER A 1022 -12.85 5.30 9.41
C SER A 1022 -14.05 5.75 10.23
#